data_AF-A0A1Y1MWS0-F1
#
_entry.id   AF-A0A1Y1MWS0-F1
#
_cell.length_a   1.000
_cell.length_b   1.000
_cell.length_c   1.000
_cell.angle_alpha   90.00
_cell.angle_beta   90.00
_cell.angle_gamma   90.00
#
_symmetry.space_group_name_H-M   'P 1'
#
loop_
_entity.id
_entity.type
_entity.pdbx_description
1 polymer ?
#
loop_
_entity_poly.entity_id
_entity_poly.type
_entity_poly.pdbx_seq_one_letter_code
_entity_poly.pdbx_strand_id
1 'polypeptide(L)'
;MDEEKHFDFALGGERKLPPRVDILNFCTSRLDEIKSMRQALKTTTAAKLVFQQLPKHMRRRVMAHNTKRLPRRLRQRHLSQLQKAGMPVRQKRPSRKYRRRPHNLLAEYANRQRRIRWLETHIWHAKRFHMVERWGCKLAYRPCDKAFRACYRATAKHCLVQDISYFTCIEVKGPSAVLIAKLKDISLLSNGLSVGAKAYLNGNREGSVVLCDQGTLLGTVYFHWKPLENDEQVERTIWIWVHAAYYPDTLCLLTKCFDLKETGKDTLVYTNSNSQIQLSELKNSLNRFKLTGPLSCAVLTRCLRPVKEFGPKWMQKSGNSEETLLQYEFWEKLQSSVTAAELPSRHILCLTVVDPRYNIPKTRLKAVLQTNRISLPLSVPPKLACGPIWDDQVRSYVKENKVSNAKLDELRSELLVPGTELRNGEAVPVMLVQNPGNKTDNLGYGSGWDLIVPSGWGNSFWQALIMWGARAGGLRDFDSLRFESGDLPFLAPDTEAGQLEEKRRCDLSRQRYFSLPPNKRANYTKLNVAEPFCFNWRTLLQEWDPNRAECGKLTVLRDNKSLTQLRDALRKTGRVAYDIASNYLIPVRLKIEKKGTVRQFAQICLPLPQDLLKCGLPCEPLKEDLNQALRKDKRDAHRRLLKKLRRERIKARKDGKVF
;
A
#
# COMPACT_ATOMS: atom_id res chain seq x y z
N MET A 1 5.03 77.60 20.36
CA MET A 1 4.17 76.44 20.06
C MET A 1 4.99 75.58 19.12
N ASP A 2 5.76 74.67 19.69
CA ASP A 2 6.72 73.87 18.95
C ASP A 2 6.03 72.60 18.46
N GLU A 3 6.02 72.40 17.13
CA GLU A 3 5.51 71.19 16.50
C GLU A 3 6.47 70.02 16.84
N GLU A 4 6.00 69.06 17.65
CA GLU A 4 6.77 67.86 17.95
C GLU A 4 7.05 67.03 16.68
N LYS A 5 8.33 66.89 16.35
CA LYS A 5 8.83 66.14 15.20
C LYS A 5 8.89 64.65 15.55
N HIS A 6 8.07 63.82 14.89
CA HIS A 6 8.23 62.36 14.97
C HIS A 6 9.11 61.83 13.84
N PHE A 7 10.14 61.08 14.23
CA PHE A 7 11.18 60.51 13.39
C PHE A 7 10.79 59.08 12.94
N ASP A 8 10.71 58.84 11.64
CA ASP A 8 10.55 57.49 11.09
C ASP A 8 11.91 57.02 10.53
N PHE A 9 12.56 56.09 11.23
CA PHE A 9 13.99 55.75 11.12
C PHE A 9 14.43 55.19 9.75
N ALA A 10 13.51 54.71 8.92
CA ALA A 10 13.86 53.96 7.71
C ALA A 10 13.89 54.77 6.40
N LEU A 11 13.33 55.99 6.36
CA LEU A 11 13.11 56.71 5.09
C LEU A 11 13.71 58.11 5.01
N GLY A 12 14.48 58.55 6.03
CA GLY A 12 15.35 59.73 5.96
C GLY A 12 14.73 60.95 5.25
N GLY A 13 13.77 61.62 5.90
CA GLY A 13 13.20 62.88 5.43
C GLY A 13 12.06 63.39 6.32
N GLU A 14 11.87 64.72 6.39
CA GLU A 14 10.75 65.34 7.09
C GLU A 14 9.44 65.12 6.30
N ARG A 15 8.51 64.31 6.84
CA ARG A 15 7.14 64.21 6.33
C ARG A 15 6.18 64.94 7.26
N LYS A 16 5.64 66.08 6.80
CA LYS A 16 4.49 66.72 7.44
C LYS A 16 3.25 65.88 7.17
N LEU A 17 2.63 65.35 8.23
CA LEU A 17 1.32 64.70 8.11
C LEU A 17 0.27 65.75 7.73
N PRO A 18 -0.65 65.45 6.80
CA PRO A 18 -1.70 66.39 6.46
C PRO A 18 -2.63 66.61 7.66
N PRO A 19 -3.09 67.85 7.93
CA PRO A 19 -3.94 68.18 9.08
C PRO A 19 -5.35 67.55 8.98
N ARG A 20 -5.72 67.07 7.79
CA ARG A 20 -6.98 66.38 7.53
C ARG A 20 -6.71 65.16 6.64
N VAL A 21 -7.31 64.02 6.98
CA VAL A 21 -7.25 62.78 6.21
C VAL A 21 -8.64 62.47 5.70
N ASP A 22 -8.77 62.16 4.41
CA ASP A 22 -10.02 61.67 3.85
C ASP A 22 -10.28 60.26 4.36
N ILE A 23 -11.28 60.16 5.25
CA ILE A 23 -11.66 58.94 5.94
C ILE A 23 -12.08 57.86 4.94
N LEU A 24 -12.75 58.23 3.84
CA LEU A 24 -13.21 57.26 2.86
C LEU A 24 -12.04 56.62 2.14
N ASN A 25 -11.10 57.43 1.64
CA ASN A 25 -9.89 56.95 0.96
C ASN A 25 -8.95 56.16 1.89
N PHE A 26 -8.84 56.58 3.15
CA PHE A 26 -8.07 55.85 4.16
C PHE A 26 -8.71 54.51 4.54
N CYS A 27 -10.04 54.47 4.69
CA CYS A 27 -10.75 53.24 4.95
C CYS A 27 -10.71 52.31 3.73
N THR A 28 -10.91 52.80 2.50
CA THR A 28 -10.92 51.98 1.28
C THR A 28 -9.56 51.33 1.03
N SER A 29 -8.45 52.06 1.20
CA SER A 29 -7.10 51.50 1.09
C SER A 29 -6.81 50.38 2.10
N ARG A 30 -7.44 50.41 3.28
CA ARG A 30 -7.28 49.40 4.35
C ARG A 30 -8.43 48.39 4.44
N LEU A 31 -9.42 48.46 3.56
CA LEU A 31 -10.61 47.58 3.64
C LEU A 31 -10.22 46.11 3.56
N ASP A 32 -9.25 45.76 2.71
CA ASP A 32 -8.84 44.36 2.55
C ASP A 32 -8.02 43.86 3.74
N GLU A 33 -7.24 44.72 4.40
CA GLU A 33 -6.60 44.42 5.68
C GLU A 33 -7.64 44.20 6.78
N ILE A 34 -8.64 45.08 6.89
CA ILE A 34 -9.73 44.98 7.88
C ILE A 34 -10.54 43.71 7.64
N LYS A 35 -10.88 43.38 6.39
CA LYS A 35 -11.57 42.14 6.02
C LYS A 35 -10.73 40.92 6.40
N SER A 36 -9.43 40.94 6.08
CA SER A 36 -8.49 39.86 6.39
C SER A 36 -8.36 39.64 7.90
N MET A 37 -8.19 40.72 8.67
CA MET A 37 -8.17 40.68 10.14
C MET A 37 -9.49 40.16 10.70
N ARG A 38 -10.63 40.64 10.21
CA ARG A 38 -11.96 40.17 10.67
C ARG A 38 -12.17 38.69 10.37
N GLN A 39 -11.71 38.19 9.23
CA GLN A 39 -11.79 36.78 8.87
C GLN A 39 -10.84 35.91 9.72
N ALA A 40 -9.61 36.37 9.97
CA ALA A 40 -8.66 35.71 10.86
C ALA A 40 -9.17 35.64 12.31
N LEU A 41 -9.78 36.73 12.80
CA LEU A 41 -10.42 36.79 14.10
C LEU A 41 -11.62 35.86 14.19
N LYS A 42 -12.58 35.87 13.23
CA LYS A 42 -13.73 34.94 13.21
C LYS A 42 -13.32 33.46 13.29
N THR A 43 -12.19 33.11 12.70
CA THR A 43 -11.65 31.75 12.75
C THR A 43 -11.18 31.37 14.16
N THR A 44 -10.68 32.36 14.91
CA THR A 44 -10.05 32.26 16.23
C THR A 44 -11.03 32.46 17.40
N THR A 45 -12.04 33.33 17.23
CA THR A 45 -12.97 33.80 18.29
C THR A 45 -14.18 32.90 18.53
N ALA A 46 -14.44 31.88 17.71
CA ALA A 46 -15.42 30.87 18.08
C ALA A 46 -14.99 30.27 19.43
N ALA A 47 -15.85 30.34 20.46
CA ALA A 47 -15.65 29.87 21.83
C ALA A 47 -15.45 28.34 21.90
N LYS A 48 -14.37 27.88 21.28
CA LYS A 48 -13.98 26.49 21.17
C LYS A 48 -13.22 26.13 22.44
N LEU A 49 -13.57 25.00 23.01
CA LEU A 49 -12.77 24.37 24.07
C LEU A 49 -11.34 24.15 23.55
N VAL A 50 -10.34 24.23 24.43
CA VAL A 50 -8.91 24.18 24.04
C VAL A 50 -8.58 22.97 23.16
N PHE A 51 -9.16 21.79 23.45
CA PHE A 51 -8.95 20.58 22.64
C PHE A 51 -9.60 20.63 21.24
N GLN A 52 -10.57 21.51 21.02
CA GLN A 52 -11.22 21.73 19.72
C GLN A 52 -10.43 22.70 18.83
N GLN A 53 -9.46 23.43 19.36
CA GLN A 53 -8.56 24.28 18.55
C GLN A 53 -7.56 23.44 17.74
N LEU A 54 -7.25 22.21 18.20
CA LEU A 54 -6.35 21.30 17.48
C LEU A 54 -6.88 20.91 16.09
N PRO A 55 -5.99 20.65 15.11
CA PRO A 55 -6.39 20.07 13.83
C PRO A 55 -7.16 18.75 13.99
N LYS A 56 -8.18 18.53 13.16
CA LYS A 56 -9.08 17.35 13.27
C LYS A 56 -8.33 16.01 13.34
N HIS A 57 -7.24 15.85 12.60
CA HIS A 57 -6.44 14.62 12.58
C HIS A 57 -5.62 14.38 13.86
N MET A 58 -5.33 15.44 14.62
CA MET A 58 -4.64 15.38 15.92
C MET A 58 -5.59 15.15 17.09
N ARG A 59 -6.87 15.51 16.95
CA ARG A 59 -7.86 15.38 18.03
C ARG A 59 -8.00 13.93 18.51
N ARG A 60 -8.22 13.78 19.82
CA ARG A 60 -8.52 12.50 20.47
C ARG A 60 -9.74 12.71 21.36
N ARG A 61 -10.70 11.78 21.32
CA ARG A 61 -11.94 11.84 22.15
C ARG A 61 -11.64 11.91 23.65
N VAL A 62 -10.53 11.30 24.07
CA VAL A 62 -10.09 11.20 25.46
C VAL A 62 -9.53 12.52 26.01
N MET A 63 -9.20 13.51 25.17
CA MET A 63 -8.64 14.80 25.60
C MET A 63 -9.57 15.59 26.52
N ALA A 64 -10.88 15.42 26.41
CA ALA A 64 -11.85 16.15 27.23
C ALA A 64 -11.64 15.89 28.73
N HIS A 65 -11.35 14.64 29.12
CA HIS A 65 -11.18 14.24 30.53
C HIS A 65 -9.73 13.92 30.91
N ASN A 66 -8.85 13.54 29.97
CA ASN A 66 -7.45 13.25 30.26
C ASN A 66 -6.54 14.29 29.59
N THR A 67 -6.05 15.22 30.41
CA THR A 67 -5.20 16.33 30.01
C THR A 67 -3.85 15.87 29.43
N LYS A 68 -3.35 14.69 29.81
CA LYS A 68 -2.08 14.14 29.28
C LYS A 68 -2.15 13.83 27.77
N ARG A 69 -3.36 13.70 27.20
CA ARG A 69 -3.56 13.51 25.75
C ARG A 69 -3.45 14.80 24.93
N LEU A 70 -3.37 15.97 25.57
CA LEU A 70 -3.09 17.24 24.92
C LEU A 70 -1.59 17.55 24.87
N PRO A 71 -1.11 18.33 23.88
CA PRO A 71 0.24 18.91 23.89
C PRO A 71 0.50 19.67 25.19
N ARG A 72 1.73 19.60 25.72
CA ARG A 72 2.11 20.17 27.03
C ARG A 72 1.66 21.64 27.19
N ARG A 73 1.91 22.47 26.16
CA ARG A 73 1.54 23.90 26.11
C ARG A 73 0.03 24.16 26.31
N LEU A 74 -0.84 23.24 25.91
CA LEU A 74 -2.29 23.39 26.01
C LEU A 74 -2.88 22.79 27.29
N ARG A 75 -2.08 22.08 28.10
CA ARG A 75 -2.60 21.37 29.28
C ARG A 75 -3.06 22.33 30.37
N GLN A 76 -2.29 23.37 30.66
CA GLN A 76 -2.63 24.38 31.68
C GLN A 76 -3.95 25.10 31.34
N ARG A 77 -4.10 25.54 30.08
CA ARG A 77 -5.34 26.18 29.60
C ARG A 77 -6.55 25.25 29.69
N HIS A 78 -6.37 23.97 29.39
CA HIS A 78 -7.47 22.99 29.51
C HIS A 78 -7.80 22.68 30.98
N LEU A 79 -6.80 22.65 31.86
CA LEU A 79 -7.01 22.47 33.31
C LEU A 79 -7.78 23.65 33.91
N SER A 80 -7.44 24.89 33.55
CA SER A 80 -8.19 26.06 34.01
C SER A 80 -9.62 26.07 33.47
N GLN A 81 -9.84 25.64 32.21
CA GLN A 81 -11.19 25.43 31.68
C GLN A 81 -11.96 24.35 32.45
N LEU A 82 -11.32 23.23 32.81
CA LEU A 82 -11.95 22.17 33.60
C LEU A 82 -12.29 22.62 35.02
N GLN A 83 -11.41 23.39 35.67
CA GLN A 83 -11.67 23.96 36.99
C GLN A 83 -12.88 24.90 36.96
N LYS A 84 -12.98 25.77 35.94
CA LYS A 84 -14.13 26.66 35.73
C LYS A 84 -15.44 25.92 35.45
N ALA A 85 -15.38 24.76 34.78
CA ALA A 85 -16.56 23.96 34.43
C ALA A 85 -17.08 23.07 35.60
N GLY A 86 -16.42 23.11 36.77
CA GLY A 86 -16.67 22.19 37.88
C GLY A 86 -15.94 20.86 37.69
N MET A 87 -15.31 20.36 38.77
CA MET A 87 -14.56 19.10 38.75
C MET A 87 -15.53 17.92 38.56
N PRO A 88 -15.36 17.05 37.55
CA PRO A 88 -16.05 15.77 37.56
C PRO A 88 -15.53 14.93 38.73
N VAL A 89 -16.43 14.48 39.60
CA VAL A 89 -16.15 13.60 40.74
C VAL A 89 -15.43 12.32 40.30
N ARG A 90 -14.37 11.93 41.04
CA ARG A 90 -13.57 10.68 40.87
C ARG A 90 -14.27 9.50 41.60
N GLN A 91 -14.05 8.21 41.35
CA GLN A 91 -13.05 7.46 40.58
C GLN A 91 -13.75 6.41 39.69
N LYS A 92 -13.23 6.16 38.48
CA LYS A 92 -13.70 5.03 37.66
C LYS A 92 -12.99 3.76 38.08
N ARG A 93 -13.76 2.70 38.38
CA ARG A 93 -13.29 1.30 38.32
C ARG A 93 -12.35 1.15 37.12
N PRO A 94 -11.20 0.44 37.24
CA PRO A 94 -10.28 0.25 36.13
C PRO A 94 -11.06 -0.17 34.89
N SER A 95 -10.76 0.46 33.75
CA SER A 95 -11.54 0.24 32.53
C SER A 95 -11.72 -1.26 32.28
N ARG A 96 -12.88 -1.68 31.77
CA ARG A 96 -13.14 -3.10 31.46
C ARG A 96 -12.00 -3.75 30.67
N LYS A 97 -11.33 -2.97 29.81
CA LYS A 97 -10.15 -3.39 29.06
C LYS A 97 -8.94 -3.71 29.95
N TYR A 98 -8.68 -2.91 30.98
CA TYR A 98 -7.62 -3.17 31.96
C TYR A 98 -7.91 -4.44 32.74
N ARG A 99 -9.14 -4.60 33.22
CA ARG A 99 -9.60 -5.80 33.93
C ARG A 99 -9.53 -7.09 33.10
N ARG A 100 -9.73 -6.98 31.79
CA ARG A 100 -9.67 -8.09 30.83
C ARG A 100 -8.32 -8.22 30.14
N ARG A 101 -7.29 -7.52 30.63
CA ARG A 101 -5.96 -7.64 30.03
C ARG A 101 -5.43 -9.02 30.41
N PRO A 102 -5.09 -9.87 29.43
CA PRO A 102 -4.49 -11.16 29.73
C PRO A 102 -3.16 -10.91 30.41
N HIS A 103 -2.87 -11.67 31.46
CA HIS A 103 -1.55 -11.68 32.09
C HIS A 103 -0.49 -12.03 31.04
N ASN A 104 -0.79 -13.01 30.18
CA ASN A 104 0.11 -13.52 29.14
C ASN A 104 -0.31 -13.07 27.74
N LEU A 105 -0.29 -11.75 27.50
CA LEU A 105 -0.73 -11.16 26.23
C LEU A 105 0.03 -11.70 25.00
N LEU A 106 1.33 -12.00 25.15
CA LEU A 106 2.14 -12.57 24.06
C LEU A 106 1.72 -13.99 23.72
N ALA A 107 1.47 -14.84 24.73
CA ALA A 107 0.97 -16.20 24.52
C ALA A 107 -0.42 -16.20 23.85
N GLU A 108 -1.30 -15.26 24.24
CA GLU A 108 -2.58 -15.09 23.54
C GLU A 108 -2.40 -14.68 22.07
N TYR A 109 -1.42 -13.83 21.76
CA TYR A 109 -1.13 -13.46 20.38
C TYR A 109 -0.63 -14.67 19.59
N ALA A 110 0.28 -15.47 20.14
CA ALA A 110 0.73 -16.72 19.52
C ALA A 110 -0.44 -17.68 19.25
N ASN A 111 -1.33 -17.86 20.22
CA ASN A 111 -2.53 -18.69 20.05
C ASN A 111 -3.45 -18.19 18.94
N ARG A 112 -3.64 -16.86 18.81
CA ARG A 112 -4.45 -16.28 17.74
C ARG A 112 -3.79 -16.39 16.36
N GLN A 113 -2.46 -16.37 16.32
CA GLN A 113 -1.68 -16.52 15.09
C GLN A 113 -1.75 -17.94 14.51
N ARG A 114 -2.04 -18.97 15.34
CA ARG A 114 -2.23 -20.35 14.85
C ARG A 114 -3.30 -20.48 13.77
N ARG A 115 -4.39 -19.70 13.87
CA ARG A 115 -5.47 -19.72 12.87
C ARG A 115 -5.10 -18.97 11.59
N ILE A 116 -4.49 -17.78 11.73
CA ILE A 116 -4.22 -16.87 10.61
C ILE A 116 -2.90 -16.14 10.85
N ARG A 117 -2.07 -16.07 9.81
CA ARG A 117 -0.79 -15.38 9.83
C ARG A 117 -0.97 -13.87 10.08
N TRP A 118 -0.24 -13.34 11.05
CA TRP A 118 -0.15 -11.91 11.33
C TRP A 118 1.22 -11.42 10.87
N LEU A 119 1.25 -10.30 10.13
CA LEU A 119 2.48 -9.61 9.78
C LEU A 119 3.09 -8.94 11.04
N GLU A 120 4.39 -8.60 11.01
CA GLU A 120 5.05 -7.95 12.15
C GLU A 120 4.39 -6.61 12.54
N THR A 121 3.90 -5.86 11.57
CA THR A 121 3.22 -4.58 11.81
C THR A 121 1.74 -4.75 12.18
N HIS A 122 1.23 -5.99 12.34
CA HIS A 122 -0.19 -6.29 12.54
C HIS A 122 -0.80 -5.50 13.69
N ILE A 123 -0.13 -5.45 14.85
CA ILE A 123 -0.64 -4.71 16.03
C ILE A 123 -0.74 -3.21 15.75
N TRP A 124 0.19 -2.65 14.98
CA TRP A 124 0.16 -1.23 14.61
C TRP A 124 -1.04 -0.94 13.69
N HIS A 125 -1.27 -1.80 12.71
CA HIS A 125 -2.39 -1.72 11.77
C HIS A 125 -3.74 -1.97 12.45
N ALA A 126 -3.89 -3.03 13.24
CA ALA A 126 -5.14 -3.36 13.94
C ALA A 126 -5.64 -2.25 14.87
N LYS A 127 -4.73 -1.38 15.35
CA LYS A 127 -5.08 -0.18 16.15
C LYS A 127 -5.60 1.00 15.31
N ARG A 128 -5.39 1.01 14.00
CA ARG A 128 -5.56 2.20 13.13
C ARG A 128 -6.35 1.93 11.84
N PHE A 129 -6.49 0.66 11.46
CA PHE A 129 -7.08 0.19 10.22
C PHE A 129 -8.18 -0.84 10.52
N HIS A 130 -9.11 -0.94 9.58
CA HIS A 130 -10.00 -2.08 9.50
C HIS A 130 -9.22 -3.27 8.92
N MET A 131 -9.14 -4.35 9.67
CA MET A 131 -8.40 -5.56 9.29
C MET A 131 -9.31 -6.59 8.60
N VAL A 132 -8.81 -7.25 7.57
CA VAL A 132 -9.55 -8.23 6.77
C VAL A 132 -8.69 -9.48 6.53
N GLU A 133 -9.33 -10.65 6.45
CA GLU A 133 -8.66 -11.94 6.19
C GLU A 133 -8.59 -12.16 4.67
N ARG A 134 -7.36 -12.22 4.14
CA ARG A 134 -7.03 -12.31 2.71
C ARG A 134 -5.77 -13.17 2.55
N TRP A 135 -5.82 -14.17 1.67
CA TRP A 135 -4.66 -15.00 1.28
C TRP A 135 -3.93 -15.62 2.49
N GLY A 136 -4.68 -16.25 3.40
CA GLY A 136 -4.12 -16.84 4.62
C GLY A 136 -3.58 -15.84 5.66
N CYS A 137 -3.68 -14.52 5.41
CA CYS A 137 -3.12 -13.46 6.24
C CYS A 137 -4.19 -12.48 6.76
N LYS A 138 -3.92 -11.82 7.90
CA LYS A 138 -4.75 -10.74 8.44
C LYS A 138 -4.18 -9.37 8.05
N LEU A 139 -4.73 -8.77 6.99
CA LEU A 139 -4.19 -7.59 6.33
C LEU A 139 -5.00 -6.31 6.62
N ALA A 140 -4.36 -5.15 6.49
CA ALA A 140 -4.99 -3.84 6.62
C ALA A 140 -5.76 -3.48 5.35
N TYR A 141 -7.08 -3.31 5.44
CA TYR A 141 -7.91 -3.01 4.27
C TYR A 141 -8.04 -1.50 4.01
N ARG A 142 -8.49 -0.75 5.02
CA ARG A 142 -8.64 0.72 4.94
C ARG A 142 -8.40 1.35 6.31
N PRO A 143 -7.89 2.58 6.37
CA PRO A 143 -7.71 3.26 7.65
C PRO A 143 -9.06 3.60 8.29
N CYS A 144 -9.07 3.75 9.61
CA CYS A 144 -10.26 4.12 10.37
C CYS A 144 -10.65 5.61 10.17
N ASP A 145 -9.71 6.47 9.77
CA ASP A 145 -10.02 7.84 9.35
C ASP A 145 -10.49 7.89 7.89
N LYS A 146 -11.25 8.93 7.54
CA LYS A 146 -11.71 9.17 6.16
C LYS A 146 -10.55 9.72 5.31
N ALA A 147 -9.63 8.83 4.97
CA ALA A 147 -8.32 9.17 4.44
C ALA A 147 -8.18 9.13 2.91
N PHE A 148 -9.19 8.65 2.17
CA PHE A 148 -9.09 8.30 0.74
C PHE A 148 -8.40 9.37 -0.13
N ARG A 149 -8.94 10.59 -0.17
CA ARG A 149 -8.34 11.72 -0.93
C ARG A 149 -6.95 12.08 -0.45
N ALA A 150 -6.69 11.94 0.84
CA ALA A 150 -5.39 12.25 1.39
C ALA A 150 -4.37 11.11 1.14
N CYS A 151 -4.80 9.87 0.86
CA CYS A 151 -3.93 8.81 0.37
C CYS A 151 -3.55 9.09 -1.09
N TYR A 152 -4.52 9.45 -1.93
CA TYR A 152 -4.27 9.91 -3.31
C TYR A 152 -3.28 11.09 -3.35
N ARG A 153 -3.51 12.14 -2.52
CA ARG A 153 -2.57 13.26 -2.41
C ARG A 153 -1.19 12.83 -1.89
N ALA A 154 -1.12 11.80 -1.04
CA ALA A 154 0.16 11.30 -0.56
C ALA A 154 0.93 10.62 -1.70
N THR A 155 0.27 9.84 -2.55
CA THR A 155 0.89 9.28 -3.76
C THR A 155 1.30 10.35 -4.76
N ALA A 156 0.46 11.36 -5.00
CA ALA A 156 0.74 12.39 -5.99
C ALA A 156 1.82 13.41 -5.56
N LYS A 157 1.84 13.81 -4.28
CA LYS A 157 2.66 14.93 -3.79
C LYS A 157 3.53 14.62 -2.58
N HIS A 158 3.29 13.52 -1.88
CA HIS A 158 4.02 13.18 -0.64
C HIS A 158 4.58 11.76 -0.71
N CYS A 159 4.46 11.00 0.38
CA CYS A 159 4.85 9.61 0.46
C CYS A 159 3.73 8.79 1.11
N LEU A 160 3.28 7.74 0.41
CA LEU A 160 2.35 6.72 0.88
C LEU A 160 3.14 5.41 1.07
N VAL A 161 2.98 4.74 2.21
CA VAL A 161 3.64 3.48 2.55
C VAL A 161 2.62 2.34 2.76
N GLN A 162 2.92 1.16 2.24
CA GLN A 162 2.19 -0.10 2.43
C GLN A 162 3.07 -1.13 3.12
N ASP A 163 2.46 -1.99 3.92
CA ASP A 163 3.04 -3.28 4.28
C ASP A 163 2.65 -4.34 3.24
N ILE A 164 3.65 -4.82 2.48
CA ILE A 164 3.52 -5.91 1.50
C ILE A 164 4.27 -7.17 1.92
N SER A 165 4.56 -7.33 3.22
CA SER A 165 5.26 -8.50 3.77
C SER A 165 4.47 -9.82 3.70
N TYR A 166 3.26 -9.79 3.11
CA TYR A 166 2.54 -11.00 2.72
C TYR A 166 3.09 -11.64 1.45
N PHE A 167 3.91 -10.93 0.65
CA PHE A 167 4.72 -11.58 -0.36
C PHE A 167 5.74 -12.49 0.32
N THR A 168 5.87 -13.70 -0.19
CA THR A 168 6.77 -14.73 0.30
C THR A 168 7.97 -14.82 -0.63
N CYS A 169 9.17 -14.77 -0.05
CA CYS A 169 10.41 -14.98 -0.79
C CYS A 169 10.76 -16.47 -0.79
N ILE A 170 11.04 -17.01 -1.97
CA ILE A 170 11.61 -18.34 -2.18
C ILE A 170 13.03 -18.11 -2.69
N GLU A 171 14.00 -18.72 -2.04
CA GLU A 171 15.39 -18.68 -2.45
C GLU A 171 15.71 -20.01 -3.14
N VAL A 172 16.31 -19.93 -4.33
CA VAL A 172 16.76 -21.11 -5.10
C VAL A 172 18.25 -20.94 -5.38
N LYS A 173 19.04 -21.94 -5.00
CA LYS A 173 20.48 -22.02 -5.23
C LYS A 173 20.79 -23.18 -6.15
N GLY A 174 21.72 -23.00 -7.08
CA GLY A 174 22.21 -24.09 -7.94
C GLY A 174 22.91 -23.58 -9.21
N PRO A 175 23.28 -24.49 -10.13
CA PRO A 175 23.99 -24.14 -11.35
C PRO A 175 23.18 -23.19 -12.25
N SER A 176 23.81 -22.09 -12.70
CA SER A 176 23.12 -21.02 -13.43
C SER A 176 22.39 -21.48 -14.70
N ALA A 177 23.02 -22.34 -15.51
CA ALA A 177 22.47 -22.85 -16.76
C ALA A 177 21.18 -23.67 -16.52
N VAL A 178 21.18 -24.53 -15.49
CA VAL A 178 20.02 -25.37 -15.15
C VAL A 178 18.87 -24.51 -14.63
N LEU A 179 19.16 -23.54 -13.76
CA LEU A 179 18.15 -22.62 -13.25
C LEU A 179 17.48 -21.83 -14.38
N ILE A 180 18.27 -21.29 -15.32
CA ILE A 180 17.73 -20.51 -16.44
C ILE A 180 16.87 -21.39 -17.36
N ALA A 181 17.34 -22.60 -17.70
CA ALA A 181 16.59 -23.52 -18.57
C ALA A 181 15.26 -23.91 -17.94
N LYS A 182 15.27 -24.43 -16.71
CA LYS A 182 14.07 -24.87 -15.98
C LYS A 182 13.09 -23.72 -15.72
N LEU A 183 13.58 -22.54 -15.31
CA LEU A 183 12.71 -21.38 -15.12
C LEU A 183 12.14 -20.85 -16.44
N LYS A 184 12.83 -21.04 -17.57
CA LYS A 184 12.32 -20.68 -18.89
C LYS A 184 11.11 -21.55 -19.26
N ASP A 185 11.17 -22.85 -18.98
CA ASP A 185 10.11 -23.82 -19.29
C ASP A 185 8.78 -23.48 -18.61
N ILE A 186 8.83 -22.97 -17.38
CA ILE A 186 7.65 -22.57 -16.60
C ILE A 186 7.23 -21.11 -16.80
N SER A 187 7.99 -20.33 -17.59
CA SER A 187 7.77 -18.90 -17.76
C SER A 187 7.08 -18.57 -19.07
N LEU A 188 6.08 -17.70 -19.00
CA LEU A 188 5.52 -17.05 -20.20
C LEU A 188 6.31 -15.79 -20.50
N LEU A 189 6.95 -15.76 -21.67
CA LEU A 189 7.74 -14.63 -22.17
C LEU A 189 6.90 -13.48 -22.78
N SER A 190 5.58 -13.50 -22.64
CA SER A 190 4.70 -12.54 -23.33
C SER A 190 4.99 -11.08 -22.99
N ASN A 191 5.56 -10.80 -21.81
CA ASN A 191 5.63 -9.44 -21.23
C ASN A 191 7.01 -9.02 -20.72
N GLY A 192 8.09 -9.54 -21.29
CA GLY A 192 9.40 -9.05 -20.91
C GLY A 192 10.58 -9.89 -21.33
N LEU A 193 11.69 -9.59 -20.69
CA LEU A 193 12.93 -10.32 -20.84
C LEU A 193 12.84 -11.64 -20.06
N SER A 194 13.47 -12.69 -20.59
CA SER A 194 13.61 -13.96 -19.88
C SER A 194 14.35 -13.79 -18.55
N VAL A 195 14.19 -14.76 -17.63
CA VAL A 195 14.93 -14.80 -16.36
C VAL A 195 16.45 -14.75 -16.60
N GLY A 196 16.92 -15.37 -17.69
CA GLY A 196 18.33 -15.42 -18.09
C GLY A 196 18.82 -14.24 -18.94
N ALA A 197 18.05 -13.15 -19.06
CA ALA A 197 18.51 -12.00 -19.84
C ALA A 197 19.69 -11.29 -19.17
N LYS A 198 20.66 -10.81 -19.96
CA LYS A 198 21.86 -10.08 -19.49
C LYS A 198 21.52 -8.90 -18.57
N ALA A 199 20.36 -8.27 -18.76
CA ALA A 199 19.89 -7.17 -17.92
C ALA A 199 19.63 -7.57 -16.45
N TYR A 200 19.33 -8.84 -16.18
CA TYR A 200 19.03 -9.37 -14.84
C TYR A 200 20.17 -10.19 -14.26
N LEU A 201 20.98 -10.86 -15.08
CA LEU A 201 22.07 -11.73 -14.63
C LEU A 201 23.13 -11.00 -13.79
N ASN A 202 23.27 -9.68 -13.96
CA ASN A 202 24.19 -8.87 -13.15
C ASN A 202 23.68 -8.63 -11.71
N GLY A 203 22.42 -8.98 -11.39
CA GLY A 203 21.82 -8.76 -10.07
C GLY A 203 21.41 -7.32 -9.76
N ASN A 204 21.67 -6.36 -10.64
CA ASN A 204 21.39 -4.94 -10.41
C ASN A 204 19.91 -4.54 -10.56
N ARG A 205 19.05 -5.41 -11.08
CA ARG A 205 17.65 -5.10 -11.38
C ARG A 205 16.70 -6.23 -10.99
N GLU A 206 15.54 -5.86 -10.48
CA GLU A 206 14.41 -6.76 -10.28
C GLU A 206 13.69 -7.01 -11.60
N GLY A 207 13.53 -8.28 -11.96
CA GLY A 207 12.71 -8.75 -13.07
C GLY A 207 11.31 -9.13 -12.64
N SER A 208 10.40 -9.24 -13.60
CA SER A 208 9.06 -9.77 -13.40
C SER A 208 8.72 -10.74 -14.51
N VAL A 209 8.25 -11.92 -14.17
CA VAL A 209 7.87 -12.98 -15.10
C VAL A 209 6.53 -13.57 -14.67
N VAL A 210 5.74 -14.03 -15.63
CA VAL A 210 4.48 -14.71 -15.35
C VAL A 210 4.72 -16.21 -15.39
N LEU A 211 4.39 -16.90 -14.30
CA LEU A 211 4.55 -18.36 -14.21
C LEU A 211 3.32 -19.08 -14.75
N CYS A 212 3.56 -20.19 -15.43
CA CYS A 212 2.54 -21.09 -15.95
C CYS A 212 2.85 -22.56 -15.63
N ASP A 213 1.79 -23.32 -15.33
CA ASP A 213 1.82 -24.77 -15.13
C ASP A 213 1.06 -25.44 -16.28
N GLN A 214 1.77 -26.09 -17.21
CA GLN A 214 1.15 -26.85 -18.32
C GLN A 214 0.05 -26.05 -19.07
N GLY A 215 0.29 -24.76 -19.33
CA GLY A 215 -0.68 -23.85 -19.97
C GLY A 215 -1.70 -23.21 -19.01
N THR A 216 -1.59 -23.41 -17.69
CA THR A 216 -2.37 -22.72 -16.65
C THR A 216 -1.59 -21.56 -16.06
N LEU A 217 -2.16 -20.36 -16.14
CA LEU A 217 -1.53 -19.18 -15.60
C LEU A 217 -1.67 -19.11 -14.07
N LEU A 218 -0.54 -19.05 -13.37
CA LEU A 218 -0.53 -18.89 -11.91
C LEU A 218 -0.59 -17.40 -11.53
N GLY A 219 0.38 -16.63 -12.01
CA GLY A 219 0.48 -15.20 -11.71
C GLY A 219 1.86 -14.60 -11.95
N THR A 220 1.96 -13.28 -11.75
CA THR A 220 3.18 -12.50 -11.95
C THR A 220 4.09 -12.55 -10.74
N VAL A 221 5.30 -13.06 -10.91
CA VAL A 221 6.30 -13.20 -9.86
C VAL A 221 7.45 -12.23 -10.12
N TYR A 222 7.99 -11.64 -9.04
CA TYR A 222 9.18 -10.80 -9.14
C TYR A 222 10.41 -11.61 -8.76
N PHE A 223 11.52 -11.41 -9.44
CA PHE A 223 12.75 -12.11 -9.13
C PHE A 223 13.96 -11.19 -9.25
N HIS A 224 15.04 -11.57 -8.59
CA HIS A 224 16.35 -10.95 -8.80
C HIS A 224 17.45 -11.92 -8.41
N TRP A 225 18.55 -11.85 -9.15
CA TRP A 225 19.75 -12.65 -8.94
C TRP A 225 20.62 -12.02 -7.86
N LYS A 226 21.25 -12.85 -7.03
CA LYS A 226 22.38 -12.40 -6.20
C LYS A 226 23.48 -11.94 -7.16
N PRO A 227 24.06 -10.75 -6.98
CA PRO A 227 25.21 -10.30 -7.76
C PRO A 227 26.39 -11.26 -7.60
N LEU A 228 27.19 -11.40 -8.66
CA LEU A 228 28.41 -12.21 -8.64
C LEU A 228 29.50 -11.50 -7.84
N GLU A 229 30.15 -12.23 -6.94
CA GLU A 229 31.36 -11.77 -6.26
C GLU A 229 32.59 -12.03 -7.16
N ASN A 230 32.62 -13.21 -7.83
CA ASN A 230 33.63 -13.61 -8.82
C ASN A 230 32.94 -14.17 -10.08
N ASP A 231 33.51 -13.89 -11.27
CA ASP A 231 32.94 -14.33 -12.56
C ASP A 231 33.01 -15.86 -12.78
N GLU A 232 33.83 -16.57 -12.01
CA GLU A 232 34.05 -18.02 -12.09
C GLU A 232 33.01 -18.86 -11.30
N GLN A 233 32.07 -18.22 -10.58
CA GLN A 233 31.07 -18.95 -9.79
C GLN A 233 30.04 -19.66 -10.69
N VAL A 234 30.06 -20.99 -10.64
CA VAL A 234 29.10 -21.87 -11.35
C VAL A 234 27.71 -21.83 -10.70
N GLU A 235 27.68 -21.75 -9.37
CA GLU A 235 26.45 -21.69 -8.58
C GLU A 235 25.92 -20.26 -8.44
N ARG A 236 24.61 -20.10 -8.62
CA ARG A 236 23.92 -18.82 -8.44
C ARG A 236 22.74 -18.96 -7.50
N THR A 237 22.44 -17.85 -6.83
CA THR A 237 21.25 -17.71 -5.98
C THR A 237 20.26 -16.75 -6.62
N ILE A 238 18.99 -17.13 -6.65
CA ILE A 238 17.88 -16.28 -7.10
C ILE A 238 16.83 -16.17 -6.01
N TRP A 239 16.34 -14.95 -5.77
CA TRP A 239 15.17 -14.71 -4.92
C TRP A 239 13.93 -14.50 -5.78
N ILE A 240 12.87 -15.22 -5.43
CA ILE A 240 11.60 -15.24 -6.14
C ILE A 240 10.50 -14.79 -5.17
N TRP A 241 9.94 -13.60 -5.42
CA TRP A 241 8.89 -12.99 -4.62
C TRP A 241 7.51 -13.31 -5.18
N VAL A 242 6.81 -14.17 -4.46
CA VAL A 242 5.49 -14.67 -4.84
C VAL A 242 4.41 -14.03 -3.97
N HIS A 243 3.27 -13.71 -4.60
CA HIS A 243 2.10 -13.24 -3.87
C HIS A 243 1.42 -14.39 -3.09
N ALA A 244 1.02 -14.16 -1.84
CA ALA A 244 0.42 -15.18 -0.96
C ALA A 244 -0.80 -15.94 -1.51
N ALA A 245 -1.49 -15.40 -2.53
CA ALA A 245 -2.70 -16.00 -3.09
C ALA A 245 -2.43 -17.29 -3.88
N TYR A 246 -1.32 -17.35 -4.62
CA TYR A 246 -0.94 -18.48 -5.47
C TYR A 246 0.43 -19.05 -5.06
N TYR A 247 0.93 -18.65 -3.90
CA TYR A 247 2.15 -19.19 -3.30
C TYR A 247 2.17 -20.74 -3.19
N PRO A 248 1.14 -21.43 -2.66
CA PRO A 248 1.19 -22.89 -2.55
C PRO A 248 1.32 -23.54 -3.94
N ASP A 249 0.65 -22.99 -4.94
CA ASP A 249 0.67 -23.49 -6.31
C ASP A 249 2.05 -23.27 -6.96
N THR A 250 2.68 -22.10 -6.73
CA THR A 250 4.05 -21.87 -7.20
C THR A 250 5.08 -22.79 -6.55
N LEU A 251 4.90 -23.09 -5.26
CA LEU A 251 5.83 -23.97 -4.55
C LEU A 251 5.73 -25.38 -5.14
N CYS A 252 4.51 -25.89 -5.33
CA CYS A 252 4.26 -27.16 -6.00
C CYS A 252 4.88 -27.20 -7.41
N LEU A 253 4.71 -26.14 -8.20
CA LEU A 253 5.29 -26.02 -9.53
C LEU A 253 6.82 -26.02 -9.50
N LEU A 254 7.46 -25.25 -8.60
CA LEU A 254 8.92 -25.23 -8.49
C LEU A 254 9.46 -26.59 -8.03
N THR A 255 8.81 -27.22 -7.05
CA THR A 255 9.16 -28.57 -6.57
C THR A 255 9.09 -29.61 -7.69
N LYS A 256 8.05 -29.56 -8.53
CA LYS A 256 7.92 -30.42 -9.73
C LYS A 256 8.97 -30.10 -10.79
N CYS A 257 9.25 -28.83 -11.06
CA CYS A 257 10.17 -28.40 -12.11
C CYS A 257 11.63 -28.82 -11.82
N PHE A 258 12.01 -28.75 -10.55
CA PHE A 258 13.35 -29.08 -10.06
C PHE A 258 13.48 -30.48 -9.43
N ASP A 259 12.42 -31.30 -9.48
CA ASP A 259 12.37 -32.65 -8.90
C ASP A 259 12.85 -32.71 -7.43
N LEU A 260 12.37 -31.77 -6.61
CA LEU A 260 12.83 -31.57 -5.24
C LEU A 260 12.04 -32.44 -4.25
N LYS A 261 12.71 -32.92 -3.19
CA LYS A 261 12.09 -33.61 -2.05
C LYS A 261 12.28 -32.81 -0.76
N GLU A 262 11.31 -32.91 0.15
CA GLU A 262 11.37 -32.26 1.47
C GLU A 262 12.46 -32.89 2.35
N THR A 263 13.39 -32.06 2.82
CA THR A 263 14.47 -32.47 3.73
C THR A 263 14.14 -32.01 5.15
N GLY A 264 13.36 -32.81 5.88
CA GLY A 264 13.10 -32.67 7.32
C GLY A 264 11.84 -31.87 7.71
N LYS A 265 11.35 -32.08 8.95
CA LYS A 265 10.11 -31.47 9.48
C LYS A 265 10.27 -30.01 9.97
N ASP A 266 11.49 -29.59 10.31
CA ASP A 266 11.75 -28.29 10.97
C ASP A 266 12.40 -27.24 10.07
N THR A 267 13.00 -27.63 8.93
CA THR A 267 13.59 -26.73 7.94
C THR A 267 12.85 -26.84 6.63
N LEU A 268 12.23 -25.73 6.18
CA LEU A 268 11.53 -25.59 4.90
C LEU A 268 12.54 -25.53 3.73
N VAL A 269 13.38 -26.55 3.64
CA VAL A 269 14.46 -26.71 2.66
C VAL A 269 14.15 -27.95 1.84
N TYR A 270 14.16 -27.79 0.52
CA TYR A 270 13.95 -28.85 -0.44
C TYR A 270 15.23 -29.02 -1.23
N THR A 271 15.64 -30.28 -1.40
CA THR A 271 16.87 -30.62 -2.12
C THR A 271 16.58 -31.71 -3.13
N ASN A 272 17.39 -31.72 -4.19
CA ASN A 272 17.40 -32.81 -5.14
C ASN A 272 18.74 -33.54 -5.00
N SER A 273 18.71 -34.87 -5.03
CA SER A 273 19.90 -35.72 -4.95
C SER A 273 20.74 -35.66 -6.23
N ASN A 274 20.10 -35.39 -7.37
CA ASN A 274 20.73 -35.48 -8.70
C ASN A 274 21.11 -34.11 -9.27
N SER A 275 20.39 -33.05 -8.91
CA SER A 275 20.73 -31.68 -9.26
C SER A 275 21.15 -30.97 -7.99
N GLN A 276 22.29 -30.29 -7.98
CA GLN A 276 22.84 -29.51 -6.85
C GLN A 276 21.96 -28.27 -6.53
N ILE A 277 20.64 -28.42 -6.56
CA ILE A 277 19.66 -27.37 -6.42
C ILE A 277 19.06 -27.47 -5.03
N GLN A 278 19.12 -26.35 -4.32
CA GLN A 278 18.53 -26.17 -3.01
C GLN A 278 17.48 -25.08 -3.09
N LEU A 279 16.26 -25.39 -2.66
CA LEU A 279 15.17 -24.42 -2.50
C LEU A 279 14.92 -24.20 -1.02
N SER A 280 15.02 -22.96 -0.57
CA SER A 280 14.74 -22.54 0.81
C SER A 280 13.54 -21.59 0.85
N GLU A 281 12.55 -21.88 1.70
CA GLU A 281 11.46 -20.95 1.94
C GLU A 281 11.85 -19.91 2.99
N LEU A 282 11.98 -18.64 2.57
CA LEU A 282 12.27 -17.53 3.47
C LEU A 282 10.99 -16.93 4.09
N LYS A 283 10.03 -17.80 4.46
CA LYS A 283 8.78 -17.39 5.12
C LYS A 283 9.08 -16.73 6.46
N ASN A 284 8.56 -15.52 6.67
CA ASN A 284 8.78 -14.71 7.88
C ASN A 284 10.24 -14.31 8.14
N SER A 285 11.17 -14.52 7.20
CA SER A 285 12.56 -14.08 7.33
C SER A 285 12.75 -12.62 6.87
N LEU A 286 11.97 -12.20 5.88
CA LEU A 286 12.04 -10.85 5.30
C LEU A 286 10.68 -10.16 5.33
N ASN A 287 10.70 -8.84 5.54
CA ASN A 287 9.58 -7.94 5.41
C ASN A 287 9.80 -7.01 4.21
N ARG A 288 8.74 -6.63 3.51
CA ARG A 288 8.81 -5.75 2.34
C ARG A 288 7.80 -4.62 2.51
N PHE A 289 8.26 -3.37 2.47
CA PHE A 289 7.44 -2.16 2.59
C PHE A 289 7.46 -1.38 1.30
N LYS A 290 6.28 -1.08 0.74
CA LYS A 290 6.17 -0.33 -0.51
C LYS A 290 5.92 1.14 -0.24
N LEU A 291 6.87 1.99 -0.59
CA LEU A 291 6.76 3.45 -0.57
C LEU A 291 6.45 3.97 -1.97
N THR A 292 5.49 4.88 -2.06
CA THR A 292 5.03 5.47 -3.34
C THR A 292 4.86 6.97 -3.18
N GLY A 293 5.21 7.70 -4.23
CA GLY A 293 5.12 9.16 -4.33
C GLY A 293 6.48 9.86 -4.36
N PRO A 294 6.50 11.15 -4.76
CA PRO A 294 7.73 11.89 -5.04
C PRO A 294 8.60 12.12 -3.79
N LEU A 295 8.00 12.24 -2.60
CA LEU A 295 8.75 12.41 -1.35
C LEU A 295 9.16 11.08 -0.72
N SER A 296 9.00 9.95 -1.41
CA SER A 296 9.46 8.65 -0.92
C SER A 296 10.97 8.63 -0.70
N CYS A 297 11.74 9.18 -1.65
CA CYS A 297 13.19 9.33 -1.53
C CYS A 297 13.56 10.17 -0.31
N ALA A 298 12.96 11.36 -0.13
CA ALA A 298 13.19 12.22 1.03
C ALA A 298 12.90 11.54 2.37
N VAL A 299 11.82 10.74 2.45
CA VAL A 299 11.50 9.99 3.66
C VAL A 299 12.56 8.92 3.93
N LEU A 300 13.02 8.20 2.89
CA LEU A 300 14.03 7.16 3.04
C LEU A 300 15.40 7.73 3.44
N THR A 301 15.87 8.78 2.78
CA THR A 301 17.17 9.41 3.07
C THR A 301 17.22 10.03 4.46
N ARG A 302 16.09 10.55 4.96
CA ARG A 302 16.00 11.01 6.36
C ARG A 302 15.82 9.88 7.36
N CYS A 303 15.26 8.74 6.97
CA CYS A 303 15.03 7.61 7.86
C CYS A 303 16.28 6.75 8.03
N LEU A 304 16.98 6.47 6.92
CA LEU A 304 18.11 5.56 6.84
C LEU A 304 19.42 6.34 6.90
N ARG A 305 20.28 5.98 7.85
CA ARG A 305 21.66 6.47 7.91
C ARG A 305 22.59 5.30 7.61
N PRO A 306 23.26 5.28 6.44
CA PRO A 306 24.23 4.25 6.14
C PRO A 306 25.43 4.34 7.08
N VAL A 307 26.05 3.20 7.37
CA VAL A 307 27.29 3.11 8.17
C VAL A 307 28.49 3.29 7.24
N LYS A 308 29.44 4.16 7.62
CA LYS A 308 30.62 4.48 6.80
C LYS A 308 31.82 3.55 7.06
N GLU A 309 32.22 3.35 8.32
CA GLU A 309 33.50 2.68 8.65
C GLU A 309 33.48 1.76 9.89
N PHE A 310 32.64 2.00 10.91
CA PHE A 310 32.62 1.22 12.16
C PHE A 310 31.34 0.39 12.30
N GLY A 311 31.41 -0.84 11.80
CA GLY A 311 30.32 -1.79 11.90
C GLY A 311 30.34 -2.67 13.15
N PRO A 312 29.21 -3.33 13.47
CA PRO A 312 29.14 -4.38 14.49
C PRO A 312 30.12 -5.53 14.20
N LYS A 313 30.37 -6.39 15.20
CA LYS A 313 31.34 -7.52 15.13
C LYS A 313 31.20 -8.41 13.89
N TRP A 314 29.99 -8.59 13.34
CA TRP A 314 29.78 -9.37 12.11
C TRP A 314 30.28 -8.65 10.85
N MET A 315 30.27 -7.32 10.83
CA MET A 315 30.81 -6.51 9.74
C MET A 315 32.34 -6.42 9.78
N GLN A 316 32.93 -6.51 10.98
CA GLN A 316 34.39 -6.61 11.12
C GLN A 316 34.95 -7.87 10.43
N LYS A 317 34.17 -8.95 10.38
CA LYS A 317 34.52 -10.18 9.65
C LYS A 317 34.36 -10.03 8.12
N SER A 318 33.47 -9.15 7.65
CA SER A 318 33.21 -8.95 6.21
C SER A 318 34.11 -7.91 5.55
N GLY A 319 34.99 -7.22 6.31
CA GLY A 319 35.85 -6.15 5.80
C GLY A 319 35.08 -4.91 5.33
N ASN A 320 35.74 -3.75 5.32
CA ASN A 320 35.21 -2.59 4.60
C ASN A 320 35.38 -2.85 3.10
N SER A 321 34.34 -3.39 2.46
CA SER A 321 34.32 -3.57 1.03
C SER A 321 34.22 -2.20 0.32
N GLU A 322 34.98 -2.01 -0.76
CA GLU A 322 34.86 -0.85 -1.66
C GLU A 322 33.40 -0.61 -2.08
N GLU A 323 32.61 -1.69 -2.17
CA GLU A 323 31.18 -1.68 -2.44
C GLU A 323 30.38 -0.87 -1.41
N THR A 324 30.71 -0.97 -0.13
CA THR A 324 30.03 -0.23 0.94
C THR A 324 30.25 1.28 0.80
N LEU A 325 31.47 1.69 0.40
CA LEU A 325 31.78 3.09 0.13
C LEU A 325 31.05 3.60 -1.11
N LEU A 326 31.02 2.82 -2.20
CA LEU A 326 30.26 3.17 -3.42
C LEU A 326 28.76 3.33 -3.14
N GLN A 327 28.19 2.44 -2.33
CA GLN A 327 26.81 2.51 -1.88
C GLN A 327 26.53 3.78 -1.07
N TYR A 328 27.45 4.13 -0.15
CA TYR A 328 27.37 5.34 0.66
C TYR A 328 27.41 6.60 -0.20
N GLU A 329 28.36 6.72 -1.13
CA GLU A 329 28.48 7.86 -2.03
C GLU A 329 27.25 8.02 -2.94
N PHE A 330 26.73 6.90 -3.45
CA PHE A 330 25.49 6.92 -4.24
C PHE A 330 24.30 7.36 -3.40
N TRP A 331 24.21 6.94 -2.14
CA TRP A 331 23.17 7.35 -1.20
C TRP A 331 23.21 8.86 -0.90
N GLU A 332 24.41 9.43 -0.71
CA GLU A 332 24.56 10.88 -0.52
C GLU A 332 24.10 11.67 -1.75
N LYS A 333 24.43 11.18 -2.96
CA LYS A 333 23.93 11.79 -4.20
C LYS A 333 22.39 11.75 -4.27
N LEU A 334 21.77 10.62 -3.92
CA LEU A 334 20.31 10.48 -3.86
C LEU A 334 19.64 11.46 -2.89
N GLN A 335 20.29 11.78 -1.76
CA GLN A 335 19.77 12.74 -0.77
C GLN A 335 19.64 14.16 -1.34
N SER A 336 20.49 14.53 -2.30
CA SER A 336 20.66 15.92 -2.72
C SER A 336 19.69 16.42 -3.80
N SER A 337 19.07 15.56 -4.62
CA SER A 337 18.29 16.10 -5.77
C SER A 337 17.34 15.14 -6.51
N VAL A 338 17.24 13.85 -6.17
CA VAL A 338 16.60 12.88 -7.08
C VAL A 338 15.20 12.46 -6.63
N THR A 339 14.21 12.62 -7.52
CA THR A 339 12.92 11.96 -7.36
C THR A 339 12.99 10.50 -7.81
N ALA A 340 12.21 9.61 -7.17
CA ALA A 340 12.24 8.18 -7.52
C ALA A 340 11.87 7.89 -8.99
N ALA A 341 11.20 8.82 -9.67
CA ALA A 341 10.80 8.70 -11.07
C ALA A 341 11.96 8.84 -12.07
N GLU A 342 13.03 9.55 -11.69
CA GLU A 342 14.20 9.79 -12.55
C GLU A 342 15.15 8.58 -12.60
N LEU A 343 15.05 7.70 -11.61
CA LEU A 343 15.92 6.53 -11.51
C LEU A 343 15.53 5.44 -12.51
N PRO A 344 16.51 4.64 -12.98
CA PRO A 344 16.23 3.52 -13.84
C PRO A 344 15.28 2.53 -13.17
N SER A 345 14.36 1.99 -13.97
CA SER A 345 13.31 1.10 -13.48
C SER A 345 13.89 -0.13 -12.80
N ARG A 346 13.35 -0.47 -11.61
CA ARG A 346 13.63 -1.72 -10.90
C ARG A 346 15.08 -1.88 -10.43
N HIS A 347 15.83 -0.80 -10.33
CA HIS A 347 17.20 -0.88 -9.82
C HIS A 347 17.25 -1.28 -8.34
N ILE A 348 18.24 -2.08 -7.96
CA ILE A 348 18.43 -2.60 -6.61
C ILE A 348 19.63 -1.89 -5.96
N LEU A 349 19.42 -1.40 -4.74
CA LEU A 349 20.44 -0.80 -3.90
C LEU A 349 20.43 -1.49 -2.53
N CYS A 350 21.52 -2.12 -2.16
CA CYS A 350 21.74 -2.64 -0.82
C CYS A 350 22.46 -1.59 0.02
N LEU A 351 22.10 -1.50 1.29
CA LEU A 351 22.72 -0.58 2.25
C LEU A 351 22.81 -1.27 3.60
N THR A 352 23.89 -1.00 4.34
CA THR A 352 23.93 -1.31 5.76
C THR A 352 23.67 -0.04 6.56
N VAL A 353 22.56 -0.03 7.30
CA VAL A 353 22.02 1.17 7.96
C VAL A 353 22.05 1.03 9.47
N VAL A 354 22.26 2.12 10.18
CA VAL A 354 22.08 2.18 11.62
C VAL A 354 20.61 1.95 11.96
N ASP A 355 20.33 1.35 13.13
CA ASP A 355 18.98 1.18 13.67
C ASP A 355 18.15 2.47 13.49
N PRO A 356 17.05 2.42 12.71
CA PRO A 356 16.27 3.61 12.37
C PRO A 356 15.60 4.25 13.59
N ARG A 357 15.50 3.55 14.74
CA ARG A 357 14.97 4.09 16.00
C ARG A 357 15.84 5.21 16.56
N TYR A 358 17.14 5.22 16.27
CA TYR A 358 18.06 6.25 16.74
C TYR A 358 17.80 7.59 16.03
N ASN A 359 17.33 7.52 14.79
CA ASN A 359 17.05 8.66 13.92
C ASN A 359 15.57 9.07 13.87
N ILE A 360 14.78 8.70 14.89
CA ILE A 360 13.36 9.09 14.95
C ILE A 360 13.24 10.52 15.49
N PRO A 361 12.57 11.44 14.78
CA PRO A 361 12.35 12.78 15.30
C PRO A 361 11.37 12.77 16.48
N LYS A 362 11.55 13.69 17.44
CA LYS A 362 10.66 13.83 18.62
C LYS A 362 9.18 14.03 18.26
N THR A 363 8.92 14.67 17.12
CA THR A 363 7.58 14.89 16.58
C THR A 363 7.51 14.42 15.15
N ARG A 364 6.30 14.09 14.68
CA ARG A 364 6.12 13.68 13.30
C ARG A 364 6.42 14.86 12.37
N LEU A 365 7.44 14.71 11.54
CA LEU A 365 7.85 15.68 10.54
C LEU A 365 7.30 15.30 9.17
N LYS A 366 7.51 16.19 8.20
CA LYS A 366 7.31 15.92 6.78
C LYS A 366 8.67 16.09 6.11
N ALA A 367 9.28 14.98 5.70
CA ALA A 367 10.51 15.04 4.94
C ALA A 367 10.29 15.77 3.60
N VAL A 368 11.24 16.61 3.22
CA VAL A 368 11.24 17.40 1.98
C VAL A 368 12.63 17.25 1.36
N LEU A 369 12.68 17.19 0.03
CA LEU A 369 13.93 17.20 -0.72
C LEU A 369 14.58 18.59 -0.62
N GLN A 370 15.90 18.65 -0.47
CA GLN A 370 16.64 19.90 -0.55
C GLN A 370 16.86 20.22 -2.03
N THR A 371 16.28 21.30 -2.54
CA THR A 371 16.22 21.61 -3.99
C THR A 371 17.45 22.36 -4.52
N ASN A 372 18.63 22.19 -3.89
CA ASN A 372 19.73 23.15 -4.08
C ASN A 372 20.77 22.75 -5.15
N ARG A 373 20.55 21.75 -6.01
CA ARG A 373 21.53 21.39 -7.07
C ARG A 373 20.89 20.99 -8.40
N ILE A 374 21.56 21.39 -9.49
CA ILE A 374 21.25 21.08 -10.89
C ILE A 374 21.22 19.54 -11.06
N SER A 375 20.14 19.04 -11.67
CA SER A 375 19.91 17.62 -11.94
C SER A 375 20.81 17.13 -13.07
N LEU A 376 21.99 16.63 -12.73
CA LEU A 376 22.77 15.80 -13.65
C LEU A 376 22.11 14.41 -13.75
N PRO A 377 22.08 13.77 -14.93
CA PRO A 377 21.62 12.39 -15.04
C PRO A 377 22.47 11.51 -14.14
N LEU A 378 21.85 10.93 -13.12
CA LEU A 378 22.53 10.10 -12.14
C LEU A 378 22.98 8.81 -12.81
N SER A 379 24.25 8.72 -13.19
CA SER A 379 24.85 7.45 -13.60
C SER A 379 24.84 6.52 -12.40
N VAL A 380 24.24 5.35 -12.57
CA VAL A 380 24.09 4.36 -11.51
C VAL A 380 25.31 3.44 -11.54
N PRO A 381 26.16 3.45 -10.49
CA PRO A 381 27.37 2.64 -10.47
C PRO A 381 27.06 1.14 -10.47
N PRO A 382 27.98 0.31 -11.00
CA PRO A 382 27.87 -1.15 -10.89
C PRO A 382 28.02 -1.60 -9.42
N LYS A 383 27.57 -2.82 -9.10
CA LYS A 383 27.71 -3.49 -7.78
C LYS A 383 26.93 -2.90 -6.58
N LEU A 384 25.99 -1.97 -6.81
CA LEU A 384 25.12 -1.46 -5.74
C LEU A 384 24.20 -2.50 -5.08
N ALA A 385 23.93 -3.60 -5.77
CA ALA A 385 23.06 -4.67 -5.29
C ALA A 385 23.76 -5.67 -4.36
N CYS A 386 25.10 -5.62 -4.24
CA CYS A 386 25.86 -6.47 -3.33
C CYS A 386 25.54 -6.12 -1.88
N GLY A 387 25.29 -7.10 -1.02
CA GLY A 387 25.07 -6.77 0.39
C GLY A 387 24.86 -7.98 1.30
N PRO A 388 25.06 -7.83 2.61
CA PRO A 388 25.02 -8.94 3.55
C PRO A 388 23.60 -9.39 3.92
N ILE A 389 22.56 -8.80 3.31
CA ILE A 389 21.16 -9.21 3.51
C ILE A 389 20.88 -10.63 2.95
N TRP A 390 21.69 -11.07 1.97
CA TRP A 390 21.57 -12.39 1.35
C TRP A 390 21.94 -13.52 2.30
N ASP A 391 22.81 -13.26 3.29
CA ASP A 391 23.32 -14.28 4.20
C ASP A 391 22.38 -14.55 5.36
N ASP A 392 22.03 -15.82 5.57
CA ASP A 392 21.09 -16.21 6.61
C ASP A 392 21.65 -16.01 8.02
N GLN A 393 22.95 -16.26 8.20
CA GLN A 393 23.65 -16.05 9.48
C GLN A 393 23.59 -14.58 9.91
N VAL A 394 23.76 -13.64 8.97
CA VAL A 394 23.66 -12.21 9.26
C VAL A 394 22.24 -11.83 9.66
N ARG A 395 21.22 -12.33 8.93
CA ARG A 395 19.80 -12.08 9.27
C ARG A 395 19.45 -12.59 10.66
N SER A 396 19.90 -13.78 11.02
CA SER A 396 19.67 -14.38 12.34
C SER A 396 20.40 -13.61 13.45
N TYR A 397 21.68 -13.26 13.24
CA TYR A 397 22.45 -12.44 14.18
C TYR A 397 21.77 -11.10 14.47
N VAL A 398 21.31 -10.39 13.43
CA VAL A 398 20.71 -9.06 13.57
C VAL A 398 19.34 -9.12 14.25
N LYS A 399 18.62 -10.25 14.13
CA LYS A 399 17.35 -10.48 14.82
C LYS A 399 17.55 -10.76 16.30
N GLU A 400 18.53 -11.59 16.65
CA GLU A 400 18.82 -12.02 18.02
C GLU A 400 19.42 -10.90 18.86
N ASN A 401 20.35 -10.12 18.30
CA ASN A 401 21.02 -9.06 19.03
C ASN A 401 20.19 -7.78 19.18
N LYS A 402 18.99 -7.71 18.60
CA LYS A 402 18.16 -6.50 18.60
C LYS A 402 17.88 -5.96 20.02
N VAL A 403 18.36 -4.75 20.28
CA VAL A 403 18.08 -4.04 21.55
C VAL A 403 16.57 -3.78 21.75
N SER A 404 16.08 -4.03 22.96
CA SER A 404 14.68 -3.81 23.33
C SER A 404 14.31 -2.32 23.32
N ASN A 405 13.04 -1.99 23.07
CA ASN A 405 12.59 -0.60 23.08
C ASN A 405 12.70 0.05 24.47
N ALA A 406 12.51 -0.73 25.55
CA ALA A 406 12.62 -0.22 26.91
C ALA A 406 14.06 0.20 27.22
N LYS A 407 15.05 -0.60 26.82
CA LYS A 407 16.46 -0.27 27.00
C LYS A 407 16.85 0.98 26.20
N LEU A 408 16.35 1.15 24.98
CA LEU A 408 16.58 2.38 24.21
C LEU A 408 15.99 3.62 24.89
N ASP A 409 14.81 3.51 25.50
CA ASP A 409 14.19 4.63 26.21
C ASP A 409 14.95 4.96 27.51
N GLU A 410 15.50 3.97 28.20
CA GLU A 410 16.41 4.14 29.34
C GLU A 410 17.69 4.89 28.92
N LEU A 411 18.37 4.44 27.86
CA LEU A 411 19.55 5.10 27.31
C LEU A 411 19.27 6.57 26.92
N ARG A 412 18.08 6.87 26.38
CA ARG A 412 17.68 8.25 26.09
C ARG A 412 17.45 9.08 27.34
N SER A 413 17.05 8.46 28.45
CA SER A 413 16.81 9.15 29.72
C SER A 413 18.11 9.43 30.49
N GLU A 414 19.14 8.62 30.28
CA GLU A 414 20.49 8.82 30.81
C GLU A 414 21.24 9.98 30.13
N LEU A 415 20.86 10.34 28.89
CA LEU A 415 21.44 11.49 28.20
C LEU A 415 21.10 12.81 28.91
N LEU A 416 22.14 13.50 29.38
CA LEU A 416 22.04 14.78 30.09
C LEU A 416 21.32 15.87 29.30
N VAL A 417 21.51 15.92 27.98
CA VAL A 417 20.97 16.98 27.11
C VAL A 417 19.71 16.48 26.38
N PRO A 418 18.53 17.05 26.64
CA PRO A 418 17.29 16.60 26.01
C PRO A 418 17.28 16.80 24.48
N GLY A 419 17.49 15.73 23.72
CA GLY A 419 17.40 15.73 22.26
C GLY A 419 18.72 15.63 21.54
N THR A 420 19.81 15.39 22.25
CA THR A 420 20.97 14.77 21.64
C THR A 420 20.59 13.39 21.09
N GLU A 421 21.20 13.05 19.96
CA GLU A 421 21.01 11.75 19.35
C GLU A 421 21.84 10.71 20.10
N LEU A 422 21.31 9.49 20.21
CA LEU A 422 22.08 8.36 20.71
C LEU A 422 23.21 8.06 19.71
N ARG A 423 24.44 7.91 20.21
CA ARG A 423 25.60 7.48 19.41
C ARG A 423 25.69 5.94 19.43
N ASN A 424 26.21 5.35 18.35
CA ASN A 424 26.51 3.92 18.22
C ASN A 424 25.27 2.99 18.24
N GLY A 425 24.49 3.03 17.17
CA GLY A 425 23.41 2.06 16.96
C GLY A 425 23.89 0.80 16.25
N GLU A 426 23.18 -0.31 16.46
CA GLU A 426 23.41 -1.55 15.72
C GLU A 426 23.17 -1.34 14.22
N ALA A 427 23.99 -2.00 13.40
CA ALA A 427 23.85 -1.94 11.96
C ALA A 427 22.95 -3.09 11.46
N VAL A 428 22.07 -2.77 10.52
CA VAL A 428 21.07 -3.65 9.93
C VAL A 428 21.20 -3.60 8.41
N PRO A 429 21.36 -4.72 7.72
CA PRO A 429 21.36 -4.73 6.26
C PRO A 429 19.95 -4.57 5.73
N VAL A 430 19.78 -3.72 4.72
CA VAL A 430 18.51 -3.47 4.04
C VAL A 430 18.73 -3.46 2.53
N MET A 431 17.67 -3.79 1.79
CA MET A 431 17.66 -3.72 0.34
C MET A 431 16.54 -2.81 -0.13
N LEU A 432 16.84 -1.95 -1.09
CA LEU A 432 15.94 -0.98 -1.70
C LEU A 432 15.77 -1.35 -3.16
N VAL A 433 14.51 -1.46 -3.61
CA VAL A 433 14.17 -1.75 -5.00
C VAL A 433 13.34 -0.60 -5.55
N GLN A 434 13.80 0.05 -6.60
CA GLN A 434 13.06 1.14 -7.22
C GLN A 434 11.80 0.62 -7.92
N ASN A 435 10.68 1.29 -7.72
CA ASN A 435 9.45 1.04 -8.46
C ASN A 435 9.24 2.15 -9.50
N PRO A 436 9.15 1.82 -10.80
CA PRO A 436 8.82 2.81 -11.81
C PRO A 436 7.39 3.29 -11.65
N GLY A 437 7.15 4.57 -11.96
CA GLY A 437 5.81 5.13 -12.09
C GLY A 437 5.20 4.87 -13.47
N ASN A 438 4.00 5.40 -13.69
CA ASN A 438 3.38 5.36 -15.01
C ASN A 438 4.26 6.09 -16.05
N LYS A 439 4.45 5.46 -17.21
CA LYS A 439 5.26 5.98 -18.32
C LYS A 439 4.44 6.71 -19.39
N THR A 440 3.11 6.51 -19.39
CA THR A 440 2.22 7.02 -20.44
C THR A 440 1.48 8.26 -19.97
N ASP A 441 0.43 8.06 -19.16
CA ASP A 441 -0.41 9.11 -18.60
C ASP A 441 0.14 9.54 -17.22
N ASN A 442 0.29 10.85 -16.96
CA ASN A 442 0.87 11.37 -15.72
C ASN A 442 2.23 10.73 -15.39
N LEU A 443 3.26 11.11 -16.17
CA LEU A 443 4.62 10.58 -16.07
C LEU A 443 5.12 10.56 -14.61
N GLY A 444 5.57 9.39 -14.16
CA GLY A 444 6.11 9.20 -12.82
C GLY A 444 5.08 9.01 -11.71
N TYR A 445 3.76 9.04 -12.01
CA TYR A 445 2.74 8.74 -11.00
C TYR A 445 2.87 7.31 -10.46
N GLY A 446 2.88 7.17 -9.14
CA GLY A 446 3.05 5.88 -8.46
C GLY A 446 4.50 5.39 -8.36
N SER A 447 5.49 6.16 -8.82
CA SER A 447 6.91 5.88 -8.60
C SER A 447 7.26 5.82 -7.12
N GLY A 448 8.30 5.07 -6.76
CA GLY A 448 8.77 4.99 -5.39
C GLY A 448 9.78 3.88 -5.17
N TRP A 449 9.76 3.27 -3.98
CA TRP A 449 10.75 2.32 -3.51
C TRP A 449 10.11 1.21 -2.70
N ASP A 450 10.56 -0.02 -2.88
CA ASP A 450 10.31 -1.11 -1.95
C ASP A 450 11.50 -1.27 -1.02
N LEU A 451 11.27 -1.21 0.28
CA LEU A 451 12.25 -1.43 1.32
C LEU A 451 12.09 -2.86 1.86
N ILE A 452 13.13 -3.68 1.70
CA ILE A 452 13.22 -5.04 2.19
C ILE A 452 14.10 -5.03 3.44
N VAL A 453 13.56 -5.59 4.53
CA VAL A 453 14.16 -5.56 5.87
C VAL A 453 14.12 -6.96 6.48
N PRO A 454 15.17 -7.38 7.21
CA PRO A 454 15.15 -8.62 7.99
C PRO A 454 13.99 -8.68 8.99
N SER A 455 13.62 -9.90 9.37
CA SER A 455 12.60 -10.16 10.38
C SER A 455 12.97 -9.62 11.75
N GLY A 456 11.97 -9.31 12.56
CA GLY A 456 12.12 -8.64 13.85
C GLY A 456 12.27 -7.13 13.74
N TRP A 457 12.75 -6.60 12.61
CA TRP A 457 12.99 -5.17 12.40
C TRP A 457 11.83 -4.42 11.74
N GLY A 458 10.83 -5.11 11.20
CA GLY A 458 9.76 -4.52 10.40
C GLY A 458 9.02 -3.38 11.12
N ASN A 459 8.61 -3.59 12.38
CA ASN A 459 7.90 -2.54 13.14
C ASN A 459 8.80 -1.35 13.54
N SER A 460 10.12 -1.53 13.67
CA SER A 460 11.06 -0.44 13.96
C SER A 460 11.17 0.52 12.76
N PHE A 461 11.43 -0.04 11.58
CA PHE A 461 11.46 0.72 10.32
C PHE A 461 10.11 1.35 10.01
N TRP A 462 9.01 0.60 10.19
CA TRP A 462 7.66 1.13 9.98
C TRP A 462 7.39 2.39 10.80
N GLN A 463 7.76 2.39 12.09
CA GLN A 463 7.55 3.57 12.95
C GLN A 463 8.40 4.76 12.51
N ALA A 464 9.66 4.53 12.16
CA ALA A 464 10.55 5.59 11.68
C ALA A 464 10.01 6.24 10.40
N LEU A 465 9.58 5.44 9.41
CA LEU A 465 8.96 5.94 8.17
C LEU A 465 7.74 6.83 8.44
N ILE A 466 6.86 6.40 9.36
CA ILE A 466 5.66 7.17 9.73
C ILE A 466 6.03 8.50 10.41
N MET A 467 7.05 8.50 11.27
CA MET A 467 7.53 9.69 11.97
C MET A 467 8.20 10.71 11.05
N TRP A 468 8.84 10.26 9.97
CA TRP A 468 9.38 11.12 8.91
C TRP A 468 8.34 11.63 7.91
N GLY A 469 7.09 11.20 8.03
CA GLY A 469 5.96 11.79 7.30
C GLY A 469 5.31 10.88 6.27
N ALA A 470 5.78 9.64 6.10
CA ALA A 470 5.07 8.67 5.27
C ALA A 470 3.67 8.44 5.83
N ARG A 471 2.69 8.29 4.93
CA ARG A 471 1.32 7.98 5.29
C ARG A 471 1.04 6.51 5.03
N ALA A 472 0.57 5.78 6.04
CA ALA A 472 0.17 4.39 5.83
C ALA A 472 -1.11 4.30 4.98
N GLY A 473 -1.10 3.42 3.98
CA GLY A 473 -2.28 3.02 3.21
C GLY A 473 -2.62 1.54 3.42
N GLY A 474 -3.89 1.18 3.25
CA GLY A 474 -4.34 -0.22 3.25
C GLY A 474 -4.52 -0.78 1.84
N LEU A 475 -4.94 -2.04 1.72
CA LEU A 475 -5.21 -2.70 0.43
C LEU A 475 -6.10 -1.86 -0.49
N ARG A 476 -7.21 -1.30 0.02
CA ARG A 476 -8.13 -0.48 -0.77
C ARG A 476 -7.44 0.74 -1.39
N ASP A 477 -6.59 1.41 -0.61
CA ASP A 477 -5.96 2.65 -1.04
C ASP A 477 -4.89 2.36 -2.12
N PHE A 478 -4.22 1.21 -2.04
CA PHE A 478 -3.27 0.75 -3.07
C PHE A 478 -3.95 0.13 -4.30
N ASP A 479 -5.11 -0.50 -4.14
CA ASP A 479 -5.95 -0.90 -5.29
C ASP A 479 -6.39 0.34 -6.08
N SER A 480 -6.73 1.43 -5.38
CA SER A 480 -7.02 2.72 -6.02
C SER A 480 -5.78 3.32 -6.68
N LEU A 481 -4.60 3.26 -6.03
CA LEU A 481 -3.35 3.70 -6.65
C LEU A 481 -3.07 2.97 -7.97
N ARG A 482 -3.22 1.64 -7.98
CA ARG A 482 -3.03 0.81 -9.18
C ARG A 482 -4.03 1.16 -10.27
N PHE A 483 -5.29 1.36 -9.90
CA PHE A 483 -6.33 1.80 -10.83
C PHE A 483 -5.98 3.17 -11.46
N GLU A 484 -5.52 4.13 -10.67
CA GLU A 484 -5.13 5.47 -11.14
C GLU A 484 -3.84 5.44 -11.98
N SER A 485 -2.89 4.53 -11.70
CA SER A 485 -1.74 4.27 -12.58
C SER A 485 -2.13 3.44 -13.82
N GLY A 486 -3.37 2.90 -13.86
CA GLY A 486 -3.86 1.78 -14.67
C GLY A 486 -2.84 0.68 -14.90
N ASP A 487 -2.23 0.29 -13.79
CA ASP A 487 -1.61 -1.01 -13.68
C ASP A 487 -2.72 -2.07 -13.56
N LEU A 488 -2.48 -3.26 -14.10
CA LEU A 488 -3.47 -4.34 -14.04
C LEU A 488 -3.58 -4.87 -12.60
N PRO A 489 -4.76 -5.41 -12.21
CA PRO A 489 -4.88 -6.14 -10.96
C PRO A 489 -3.88 -7.29 -10.90
N PHE A 490 -3.27 -7.49 -9.73
CA PHE A 490 -2.29 -8.57 -9.49
C PHE A 490 -2.91 -9.96 -9.65
N LEU A 491 -4.20 -10.07 -9.39
CA LEU A 491 -4.99 -11.28 -9.58
C LEU A 491 -5.85 -11.07 -10.81
N ALA A 492 -5.38 -11.60 -11.93
CA ALA A 492 -6.05 -11.51 -13.22
C ALA A 492 -7.17 -12.55 -13.33
N PRO A 493 -8.24 -12.30 -14.10
CA PRO A 493 -9.43 -13.16 -14.12
C PRO A 493 -9.19 -14.57 -14.69
N ASP A 494 -8.13 -14.75 -15.49
CA ASP A 494 -7.71 -16.04 -16.05
C ASP A 494 -6.91 -16.91 -15.06
N THR A 495 -6.41 -16.36 -13.96
CA THR A 495 -5.75 -17.14 -12.91
C THR A 495 -6.77 -17.67 -11.90
N GLU A 496 -6.50 -18.84 -11.32
CA GLU A 496 -7.38 -19.45 -10.31
C GLU A 496 -7.54 -18.53 -9.08
N ALA A 497 -6.44 -17.94 -8.63
CA ALA A 497 -6.43 -16.97 -7.54
C ALA A 497 -7.29 -15.73 -7.84
N GLY A 498 -7.33 -15.29 -9.11
CA GLY A 498 -8.21 -14.23 -9.58
C GLY A 498 -9.68 -14.62 -9.53
N GLN A 499 -10.02 -15.79 -10.05
CA GLN A 499 -11.39 -16.32 -10.02
C GLN A 499 -11.92 -16.47 -8.59
N LEU A 500 -11.08 -16.93 -7.65
CA LEU A 500 -11.44 -17.02 -6.23
C LEU A 500 -11.70 -15.64 -5.60
N GLU A 501 -10.84 -14.65 -5.85
CA GLU A 501 -11.06 -13.30 -5.32
C GLU A 501 -12.25 -12.61 -5.99
N GLU A 502 -12.50 -12.88 -7.27
CA GLU A 502 -13.66 -12.40 -8.01
C GLU A 502 -14.96 -12.98 -7.42
N LYS A 503 -15.06 -14.32 -7.30
CA LYS A 503 -16.19 -15.00 -6.66
C LYS A 503 -16.48 -14.43 -5.28
N ARG A 504 -15.43 -14.21 -4.49
CA ARG A 504 -15.55 -13.55 -3.18
C ARG A 504 -16.14 -12.13 -3.27
N ARG A 505 -15.70 -11.32 -4.22
CA ARG A 505 -16.25 -9.96 -4.44
C ARG A 505 -17.71 -10.02 -4.87
N CYS A 506 -18.08 -11.01 -5.68
CA CYS A 506 -19.45 -11.27 -6.11
C CYS A 506 -20.34 -11.62 -4.90
N ASP A 507 -19.91 -12.58 -4.08
CA ASP A 507 -20.64 -13.00 -2.89
C ASP A 507 -20.81 -11.87 -1.87
N LEU A 508 -19.77 -11.07 -1.65
CA LEU A 508 -19.86 -9.90 -0.76
C LEU A 508 -20.86 -8.86 -1.28
N SER A 509 -20.91 -8.63 -2.60
CA SER A 509 -21.83 -7.68 -3.22
C SER A 509 -23.26 -8.20 -3.18
N ARG A 510 -23.45 -9.49 -3.45
CA ARG A 510 -24.71 -10.22 -3.32
C ARG A 510 -25.24 -10.16 -1.88
N GLN A 511 -24.41 -10.49 -0.88
CA GLN A 511 -24.78 -10.42 0.53
C GLN A 511 -25.17 -9.00 0.96
N ARG A 512 -24.45 -7.97 0.50
CA ARG A 512 -24.80 -6.56 0.77
C ARG A 512 -26.12 -6.16 0.12
N TYR A 513 -26.44 -6.68 -1.06
CA TYR A 513 -27.70 -6.42 -1.72
C TYR A 513 -28.88 -7.10 -0.99
N PHE A 514 -28.70 -8.35 -0.56
CA PHE A 514 -29.74 -9.10 0.15
C PHE A 514 -29.89 -8.72 1.63
N SER A 515 -28.90 -8.04 2.22
CA SER A 515 -29.05 -7.44 3.56
C SER A 515 -29.92 -6.19 3.58
N LEU A 516 -30.13 -5.56 2.41
CA LEU A 516 -31.07 -4.45 2.26
C LEU A 516 -32.51 -4.98 2.12
N PRO A 517 -33.51 -4.32 2.74
CA PRO A 517 -34.90 -4.71 2.57
C PRO A 517 -35.36 -4.50 1.12
N PRO A 518 -36.40 -5.22 0.66
CA PRO A 518 -36.83 -5.19 -0.75
C PRO A 518 -37.12 -3.81 -1.34
N ASN A 519 -37.56 -2.85 -0.52
CA ASN A 519 -37.87 -1.47 -0.93
C ASN A 519 -36.66 -0.53 -0.96
N LYS A 520 -35.48 -0.96 -0.49
CA LYS A 520 -34.24 -0.17 -0.48
C LYS A 520 -33.19 -0.68 -1.46
N ARG A 521 -33.49 -1.74 -2.20
CA ARG A 521 -32.60 -2.35 -3.18
C ARG A 521 -33.18 -2.21 -4.59
N ALA A 522 -32.30 -1.99 -5.58
CA ALA A 522 -32.71 -1.84 -6.97
C ALA A 522 -33.25 -3.16 -7.54
N ASN A 523 -34.29 -3.12 -8.37
CA ASN A 523 -34.78 -4.30 -9.07
C ASN A 523 -34.04 -4.46 -10.41
N TYR A 524 -32.97 -5.25 -10.41
CA TYR A 524 -32.12 -5.44 -11.59
C TYR A 524 -32.85 -6.12 -12.77
N THR A 525 -33.87 -6.94 -12.49
CA THR A 525 -34.72 -7.54 -13.54
C THR A 525 -35.43 -6.48 -14.37
N LYS A 526 -35.97 -5.43 -13.73
CA LYS A 526 -36.62 -4.30 -14.42
C LYS A 526 -35.63 -3.42 -15.18
N LEU A 527 -34.39 -3.36 -14.71
CA LEU A 527 -33.31 -2.59 -15.32
C LEU A 527 -32.58 -3.37 -16.43
N ASN A 528 -33.08 -4.53 -16.83
CA ASN A 528 -32.47 -5.39 -17.86
C ASN A 528 -31.00 -5.80 -17.55
N VAL A 529 -30.65 -5.93 -16.27
CA VAL A 529 -29.30 -6.37 -15.87
C VAL A 529 -29.38 -7.83 -15.46
N ALA A 530 -28.89 -8.73 -16.32
CA ALA A 530 -28.84 -10.17 -16.06
C ALA A 530 -27.99 -10.48 -14.81
N GLU A 531 -26.80 -9.88 -14.73
CA GLU A 531 -25.78 -10.22 -13.74
C GLU A 531 -25.19 -8.99 -13.05
N PRO A 532 -25.86 -8.47 -12.01
CA PRO A 532 -25.46 -7.21 -11.36
C PRO A 532 -24.27 -7.33 -10.42
N PHE A 533 -23.79 -8.54 -10.11
CA PHE A 533 -22.78 -8.79 -9.08
C PHE A 533 -21.64 -9.71 -9.51
N CYS A 534 -21.64 -10.21 -10.75
CA CYS A 534 -20.63 -11.15 -11.26
C CYS A 534 -20.15 -10.73 -12.65
N PHE A 535 -18.96 -11.19 -13.02
CA PHE A 535 -18.44 -11.02 -14.37
C PHE A 535 -18.40 -12.39 -15.05
N ASN A 536 -19.42 -12.73 -15.82
CA ASN A 536 -19.43 -13.99 -16.57
C ASN A 536 -18.69 -13.86 -17.90
N TRP A 537 -17.36 -13.79 -17.80
CA TRP A 537 -16.47 -13.71 -18.95
C TRP A 537 -16.65 -14.88 -19.93
N ARG A 538 -16.93 -16.09 -19.42
CA ARG A 538 -17.08 -17.29 -20.26
C ARG A 538 -18.32 -17.21 -21.14
N THR A 539 -19.46 -16.84 -20.57
CA THR A 539 -20.71 -16.64 -21.32
C THR A 539 -20.56 -15.52 -22.33
N LEU A 540 -19.90 -14.42 -21.94
CA LEU A 540 -19.59 -13.32 -22.86
C LEU A 540 -18.75 -13.82 -24.06
N LEU A 541 -17.68 -14.59 -23.83
CA LEU A 541 -16.85 -15.10 -24.91
C LEU A 541 -17.62 -16.08 -25.81
N GLN A 542 -18.44 -16.97 -25.24
CA GLN A 542 -19.30 -17.89 -26.00
C GLN A 542 -20.31 -17.14 -26.90
N GLU A 543 -20.89 -16.05 -26.43
CA GLU A 543 -21.86 -15.25 -27.20
C GLU A 543 -21.20 -14.47 -28.35
N TRP A 544 -19.94 -14.06 -28.17
CA TRP A 544 -19.18 -13.29 -29.15
C TRP A 544 -18.40 -14.16 -30.14
N ASP A 545 -18.25 -15.45 -29.86
CA ASP A 545 -17.69 -16.42 -30.81
C ASP A 545 -18.73 -16.71 -31.91
N PRO A 546 -18.44 -16.45 -33.21
CA PRO A 546 -19.39 -16.69 -34.29
C PRO A 546 -19.88 -18.14 -34.35
N ASN A 547 -19.06 -19.10 -33.92
CA ASN A 547 -19.40 -20.52 -33.92
C ASN A 547 -20.12 -20.97 -32.64
N ARG A 548 -20.26 -20.08 -31.64
CA ARG A 548 -20.75 -20.39 -30.28
C ARG A 548 -20.14 -21.66 -29.69
N ALA A 549 -18.89 -21.93 -30.05
CA ALA A 549 -18.16 -23.08 -29.52
C ALA A 549 -18.03 -22.93 -27.99
N GLU A 550 -17.92 -24.06 -27.28
CA GLU A 550 -17.61 -23.98 -25.87
C GLU A 550 -16.27 -23.26 -25.70
N CYS A 551 -16.32 -22.07 -25.09
CA CYS A 551 -15.12 -21.32 -24.76
C CYS A 551 -14.22 -22.23 -23.92
N GLY A 552 -13.00 -22.46 -24.43
CA GLY A 552 -11.94 -23.11 -23.70
C GLY A 552 -11.48 -22.28 -22.50
N LYS A 553 -10.20 -22.37 -22.17
CA LYS A 553 -9.66 -21.63 -21.04
C LYS A 553 -9.75 -20.12 -21.26
N LEU A 554 -10.23 -19.38 -20.25
CA LEU A 554 -10.24 -17.92 -20.27
C LEU A 554 -8.80 -17.41 -20.36
N THR A 555 -8.47 -16.62 -21.38
CA THR A 555 -7.14 -16.05 -21.56
C THR A 555 -7.19 -14.54 -21.71
N VAL A 556 -6.36 -13.84 -20.94
CA VAL A 556 -6.16 -12.39 -21.12
C VAL A 556 -4.96 -12.16 -22.03
N LEU A 557 -5.15 -11.35 -23.09
CA LEU A 557 -4.07 -10.94 -23.98
C LEU A 557 -3.13 -10.01 -23.24
N ARG A 558 -1.87 -10.44 -23.08
CA ARG A 558 -0.83 -9.66 -22.40
C ARG A 558 0.32 -9.26 -23.30
N ASP A 559 0.49 -9.92 -24.44
CA ASP A 559 1.62 -9.68 -25.34
C ASP A 559 1.71 -8.20 -25.74
N ASN A 560 2.85 -7.59 -25.41
CA ASN A 560 3.05 -6.17 -25.59
C ASN A 560 3.12 -5.80 -27.08
N LYS A 561 3.65 -6.68 -27.96
CA LYS A 561 3.72 -6.41 -29.40
C LYS A 561 2.30 -6.28 -29.99
N SER A 562 1.48 -7.30 -29.76
CA SER A 562 0.07 -7.31 -30.18
C SER A 562 -0.71 -6.12 -29.59
N LEU A 563 -0.53 -5.82 -28.29
CA LEU A 563 -1.18 -4.66 -27.65
C LEU A 563 -0.71 -3.31 -28.22
N THR A 564 0.59 -3.16 -28.55
CA THR A 564 1.08 -1.94 -29.19
C THR A 564 0.50 -1.75 -30.60
N GLN A 565 0.41 -2.83 -31.38
CA GLN A 565 -0.19 -2.79 -32.71
C GLN A 565 -1.67 -2.45 -32.65
N LEU A 566 -2.43 -3.07 -31.73
CA LEU A 566 -3.84 -2.74 -31.48
C LEU A 566 -4.01 -1.27 -31.09
N ARG A 567 -3.18 -0.78 -30.18
CA ARG A 567 -3.21 0.62 -29.76
C ARG A 567 -2.94 1.56 -30.93
N ASP A 568 -1.99 1.23 -31.80
CA ASP A 568 -1.63 2.05 -32.94
C ASP A 568 -2.71 2.00 -34.04
N ALA A 569 -3.34 0.84 -34.26
CA ALA A 569 -4.47 0.68 -35.17
C ALA A 569 -5.70 1.50 -34.71
N LEU A 570 -6.04 1.42 -33.43
CA LEU A 570 -7.14 2.21 -32.84
C LEU A 570 -6.90 3.72 -32.96
N ARG A 571 -5.63 4.17 -32.93
CA ARG A 571 -5.27 5.59 -33.09
C ARG A 571 -5.26 6.07 -34.55
N LYS A 572 -4.84 5.23 -35.49
CA LYS A 572 -4.60 5.62 -36.89
C LYS A 572 -5.81 5.44 -37.79
N THR A 573 -6.47 4.29 -37.74
CA THR A 573 -7.43 3.87 -38.78
C THR A 573 -8.85 3.72 -38.26
N GLY A 574 -9.05 3.60 -36.94
CA GLY A 574 -10.35 3.30 -36.33
C GLY A 574 -10.91 1.92 -36.71
N ARG A 575 -10.20 1.14 -37.52
CA ARG A 575 -10.53 -0.23 -37.94
C ARG A 575 -9.34 -1.13 -37.66
N VAL A 576 -9.58 -2.17 -36.87
CA VAL A 576 -8.59 -3.20 -36.54
C VAL A 576 -8.68 -4.28 -37.63
N ALA A 577 -7.82 -4.20 -38.64
CA ALA A 577 -7.60 -5.32 -39.56
C ALA A 577 -6.52 -6.23 -38.94
N TYR A 578 -6.88 -6.97 -37.89
CA TYR A 578 -5.96 -7.91 -37.26
C TYR A 578 -6.70 -9.14 -36.79
N ASP A 579 -6.24 -10.30 -37.27
CA ASP A 579 -6.79 -11.61 -36.99
C ASP A 579 -6.14 -12.12 -35.69
N ILE A 580 -6.61 -11.60 -34.54
CA ILE A 580 -6.30 -12.23 -33.26
C ILE A 580 -7.09 -13.52 -33.22
N ALA A 581 -6.43 -14.64 -32.91
CA ALA A 581 -7.12 -15.89 -32.63
C ALA A 581 -8.32 -15.62 -31.69
N SER A 582 -9.45 -16.28 -31.95
CA SER A 582 -10.70 -16.05 -31.22
C SER A 582 -10.53 -16.29 -29.71
N ASN A 583 -11.33 -15.57 -28.90
CA ASN A 583 -11.52 -15.80 -27.46
C ASN A 583 -10.49 -15.21 -26.45
N TYR A 584 -9.91 -14.03 -26.72
CA TYR A 584 -9.12 -13.28 -25.72
C TYR A 584 -9.89 -12.15 -25.04
N LEU A 585 -9.59 -11.94 -23.75
CA LEU A 585 -9.93 -10.71 -23.03
C LEU A 585 -8.81 -9.67 -23.15
N ILE A 586 -9.17 -8.44 -23.48
CA ILE A 586 -8.22 -7.32 -23.59
C ILE A 586 -8.57 -6.28 -22.52
N PRO A 587 -7.62 -5.89 -21.65
CA PRO A 587 -7.86 -4.83 -20.69
C PRO A 587 -7.84 -3.46 -21.40
N VAL A 588 -8.93 -2.70 -21.25
CA VAL A 588 -9.08 -1.36 -21.86
C VAL A 588 -9.25 -0.31 -20.76
N ARG A 589 -8.58 0.84 -20.93
CA ARG A 589 -8.79 2.03 -20.09
C ARG A 589 -9.82 2.94 -20.77
N LEU A 590 -10.97 3.11 -20.12
CA LEU A 590 -12.03 4.01 -20.59
C LEU A 590 -12.00 5.33 -19.81
N LYS A 591 -12.12 6.45 -20.53
CA LYS A 591 -12.25 7.79 -19.95
C LYS A 591 -13.65 8.33 -20.26
N ILE A 592 -14.37 8.75 -19.22
CA ILE A 592 -15.68 9.41 -19.38
C ILE A 592 -15.40 10.85 -19.83
N GLU A 593 -15.92 11.26 -20.98
CA GLU A 593 -15.71 12.62 -21.50
C GLU A 593 -16.62 13.66 -20.84
N LYS A 594 -17.90 13.33 -20.66
CA LYS A 594 -18.92 14.24 -20.15
C LYS A 594 -19.31 13.90 -18.72
N LYS A 595 -20.57 13.50 -18.50
CA LYS A 595 -21.18 13.27 -17.19
C LYS A 595 -21.27 11.78 -16.91
N GLY A 596 -20.80 11.33 -15.74
CA GLY A 596 -20.99 9.97 -15.30
C GLY A 596 -20.03 9.56 -14.19
N THR A 597 -20.42 8.57 -13.39
CA THR A 597 -19.49 7.88 -12.48
C THR A 597 -19.63 6.38 -12.71
N VAL A 598 -18.54 5.73 -13.10
CA VAL A 598 -18.50 4.28 -13.26
C VAL A 598 -18.43 3.62 -11.88
N ARG A 599 -19.14 2.49 -11.74
CA ARG A 599 -19.12 1.64 -10.56
C ARG A 599 -18.61 0.25 -10.94
N GLN A 600 -18.29 -0.55 -9.93
CA GLN A 600 -17.97 -1.97 -10.14
C GLN A 600 -19.17 -2.69 -10.78
N PHE A 601 -18.89 -3.69 -11.61
CA PHE A 601 -19.88 -4.46 -12.39
C PHE A 601 -20.68 -3.61 -13.41
N ALA A 602 -20.12 -2.47 -13.85
CA ALA A 602 -20.70 -1.73 -14.96
C ALA A 602 -20.53 -2.52 -16.27
N GLN A 603 -21.61 -2.61 -17.04
CA GLN A 603 -21.60 -3.23 -18.37
C GLN A 603 -21.17 -2.21 -19.42
N ILE A 604 -20.38 -2.65 -20.39
CA ILE A 604 -19.97 -1.85 -21.54
C ILE A 604 -20.87 -2.29 -22.70
N CYS A 605 -21.66 -1.36 -23.22
CA CYS A 605 -22.58 -1.61 -24.33
C CYS A 605 -22.07 -0.89 -25.58
N LEU A 606 -22.24 -1.51 -26.74
CA LEU A 606 -21.97 -0.84 -28.01
C LEU A 606 -23.07 0.19 -28.29
N PRO A 607 -22.74 1.38 -28.81
CA PRO A 607 -23.74 2.36 -29.21
C PRO A 607 -24.54 1.84 -30.39
N LEU A 608 -25.85 2.10 -30.41
CA LEU A 608 -26.67 1.85 -31.58
C LEU A 608 -26.43 2.95 -32.63
N PRO A 609 -26.65 2.69 -33.93
CA PRO A 609 -26.54 3.72 -34.96
C PRO A 609 -27.39 4.98 -34.67
N GLN A 610 -28.54 4.79 -33.99
CA GLN A 610 -29.41 5.90 -33.57
C GLN A 610 -28.80 6.78 -32.47
N ASP A 611 -27.95 6.21 -31.61
CA ASP A 611 -27.29 6.93 -30.51
C ASP A 611 -26.19 7.85 -31.03
N LEU A 612 -25.61 7.52 -32.20
CA LEU A 612 -24.63 8.37 -32.88
C LEU A 612 -25.27 9.60 -33.52
N LEU A 613 -26.57 9.52 -33.84
CA LEU A 613 -27.34 10.60 -34.47
C LEU A 613 -28.06 11.50 -33.45
N LYS A 614 -28.51 10.93 -32.32
CA LYS A 614 -29.24 11.67 -31.29
C LYS A 614 -28.29 12.38 -30.33
N CYS A 615 -28.51 13.69 -30.10
CA CYS A 615 -27.75 14.47 -29.13
C CYS A 615 -28.15 14.23 -27.64
N GLY A 616 -29.16 13.39 -27.38
CA GLY A 616 -29.66 13.07 -26.04
C GLY A 616 -28.93 11.87 -25.39
N LEU A 617 -28.96 11.79 -24.06
CA LEU A 617 -28.43 10.61 -23.35
C LEU A 617 -29.34 9.39 -23.63
N PRO A 618 -28.81 8.28 -24.17
CA PRO A 618 -29.60 7.07 -24.37
C PRO A 618 -30.02 6.50 -23.01
N CYS A 619 -31.31 6.16 -22.89
CA CYS A 619 -31.90 5.58 -21.70
C CYS A 619 -32.47 4.20 -22.05
N GLU A 620 -31.99 3.17 -21.36
CA GLU A 620 -32.52 1.81 -21.49
C GLU A 620 -33.97 1.74 -20.98
N PRO A 621 -34.93 1.20 -21.75
CA PRO A 621 -36.32 1.06 -21.31
C PRO A 621 -36.45 0.01 -20.18
N LEU A 622 -37.45 0.20 -19.31
CA LEU A 622 -37.72 -0.76 -18.24
C LEU A 622 -38.36 -2.03 -18.80
N LYS A 623 -37.87 -3.19 -18.37
CA LYS A 623 -38.48 -4.49 -18.68
C LYS A 623 -39.53 -4.90 -17.64
N GLU A 624 -40.51 -5.65 -18.11
CA GLU A 624 -41.48 -6.29 -17.23
C GLU A 624 -40.83 -7.40 -16.40
N ASP A 625 -41.27 -7.50 -15.15
CA ASP A 625 -40.75 -8.45 -14.18
C ASP A 625 -41.79 -9.54 -13.94
N LEU A 626 -41.71 -10.60 -14.75
CA LEU A 626 -42.66 -11.73 -14.74
C LEU A 626 -42.81 -12.35 -13.35
N ASN A 627 -41.74 -12.32 -12.54
CA ASN A 627 -41.72 -12.91 -11.20
C ASN A 627 -42.16 -11.95 -10.09
N GLN A 628 -42.65 -10.75 -10.42
CA GLN A 628 -43.01 -9.75 -9.41
C GLN A 628 -44.18 -10.21 -8.52
N ALA A 629 -45.25 -10.75 -9.13
CA ALA A 629 -46.45 -11.21 -8.41
C ALA A 629 -46.10 -12.37 -7.46
N LEU A 630 -45.47 -13.41 -8.00
CA LEU A 630 -45.01 -14.58 -7.22
C LEU A 630 -44.10 -14.19 -6.05
N ARG A 631 -43.21 -13.20 -6.23
CA ARG A 631 -42.36 -12.70 -5.13
C ARG A 631 -43.13 -11.94 -4.06
N LYS A 632 -44.23 -11.29 -4.41
CA LYS A 632 -45.12 -10.60 -3.46
C LYS A 632 -45.88 -11.63 -2.62
N ASP A 633 -46.44 -12.64 -3.27
CA ASP A 633 -47.22 -13.69 -2.59
C ASP A 633 -46.37 -14.50 -1.61
N LYS A 634 -45.17 -14.95 -2.04
CA LYS A 634 -44.22 -15.64 -1.16
C LYS A 634 -43.81 -14.79 0.05
N ARG A 635 -43.69 -13.47 -0.13
CA ARG A 635 -43.34 -12.54 0.95
C ARG A 635 -44.47 -12.38 1.95
N ASP A 636 -45.70 -12.27 1.47
CA ASP A 636 -46.87 -12.12 2.33
C ASP A 636 -47.18 -13.44 3.06
N ALA A 637 -47.01 -14.59 2.41
CA ALA A 637 -47.04 -15.91 3.06
C ALA A 637 -45.98 -16.02 4.17
N HIS A 638 -44.74 -15.63 3.90
CA HIS A 638 -43.67 -15.64 4.91
C HIS A 638 -43.97 -14.70 6.09
N ARG A 639 -44.53 -13.51 5.82
CA ARG A 639 -44.96 -12.58 6.89
C ARG A 639 -46.07 -13.17 7.75
N ARG A 640 -47.05 -13.86 7.15
CA ARG A 640 -48.11 -14.58 7.88
C ARG A 640 -47.51 -15.67 8.77
N LEU A 641 -46.57 -16.45 8.24
CA LEU A 641 -45.85 -17.48 9.00
C LEU A 641 -45.10 -16.89 10.20
N LEU A 642 -44.33 -15.82 10.03
CA LEU A 642 -43.61 -15.16 11.13
C LEU A 642 -44.56 -14.63 12.22
N LYS A 643 -45.73 -14.10 11.83
CA LYS A 643 -46.77 -13.67 12.79
C LYS A 643 -47.35 -14.87 13.56
N LYS A 644 -47.61 -16.00 12.89
CA LYS A 644 -48.07 -17.25 13.54
C LYS A 644 -47.04 -17.77 14.54
N LEU A 645 -45.78 -17.94 14.12
CA LEU A 645 -44.68 -18.39 14.99
C LEU A 645 -44.46 -17.47 16.19
N ARG A 646 -44.61 -16.15 16.02
CA ARG A 646 -44.54 -15.19 17.14
C ARG A 646 -45.66 -15.43 18.14
N ARG A 647 -46.90 -15.64 17.68
CA ARG A 647 -48.05 -15.92 18.56
C ARG A 647 -47.83 -17.23 19.32
N GLU A 648 -47.35 -18.27 18.65
CA GLU A 648 -47.01 -19.56 19.27
C GLU A 648 -45.93 -19.40 20.35
N ARG A 649 -44.85 -18.66 20.09
CA ARG A 649 -43.83 -18.36 21.11
C ARG A 649 -44.38 -17.60 22.31
N ILE A 650 -45.26 -16.62 22.08
CA ILE A 650 -45.91 -15.86 23.16
C ILE A 650 -46.81 -16.80 23.98
N LYS A 651 -47.57 -17.67 23.32
CA LYS A 651 -48.43 -18.67 23.99
C LYS A 651 -47.58 -19.66 24.80
N ALA A 652 -46.55 -20.25 24.21
CA ALA A 652 -45.63 -21.15 24.90
C ALA A 652 -44.95 -20.49 26.12
N ARG A 653 -44.59 -19.20 26.03
CA ARG A 653 -44.03 -18.44 27.15
C ARG A 653 -45.06 -18.17 28.26
N LYS A 654 -46.34 -17.97 27.92
CA LYS A 654 -47.42 -17.85 28.91
C LYS A 654 -47.74 -19.19 29.58
N ASP A 655 -47.69 -20.27 28.82
CA ASP A 655 -47.99 -21.63 29.29
C ASP A 655 -46.83 -22.25 30.09
N GLY A 656 -45.77 -21.50 30.41
CA GLY A 656 -44.59 -21.99 31.16
C GLY A 656 -43.70 -22.97 30.40
N LYS A 657 -43.89 -23.14 29.08
CA LYS A 657 -43.25 -24.18 28.26
C LYS A 657 -41.93 -23.76 27.59
N VAL A 658 -41.24 -22.71 28.07
CA VAL A 658 -39.98 -22.25 27.45
C VAL A 658 -38.92 -21.89 28.51
N PHE A 659 -37.82 -22.64 28.51
CA PHE A 659 -36.53 -22.36 29.15
C PHE A 659 -35.79 -21.19 28.47
#